data_AF-A0A5J4RL90-F1
#
_entry.id   AF-A0A5J4RL90-F1
#
_cell.length_a   1.000
_cell.length_b   1.000
_cell.length_c   1.000
_cell.angle_alpha   90.00
_cell.angle_beta   90.00
_cell.angle_gamma   90.00
#
_symmetry.space_group_name_H-M   'P 1'
#
loop_
_entity.id
_entity.type
_entity.pdbx_description
1 polymer ?
#
loop_
_entity_poly.entity_id
_entity_poly.type
_entity_poly.pdbx_seq_one_letter_code
_entity_poly.pdbx_strand_id
1 'polypeptide(L)'
;MRKKLILIFAVTLLTATGVSAQVRIGSDDVPHKAAILDLNVDDNINNGKLGLALPRVDLGRWGTDTKLSPSGHLRGLLVYNTATTTHLAVDKNVTPGVYYNDGTRWVRIGTGTLSVSLGQGSVDGTIQLNVNGGTADIAVTGLNTAAYKETADFIASPAPEAYNKVLLAPTAKGDAPGTKEIETAPSSSSNLITSRGVYEHTVSNLTAGDHIGQIKVTIGDASKQVSVQGLAASPSNYVFATAASGTADAFPSLRKLVAADIPVVDATKIVDAPIIDAAHLANGAVTTGKLKGESVAGAKIADNTITALQLAPGVVTADKIADAAVTSAKISGPIPITQGGTGATSVIQNGVIYASSADAMASTTAGTTGQFLTATSATPPAWKTIAEAGAIALPPNPQIGQVVQYKNSAWIPVGVPVFTACTDCGTVTDTDNNVYTTRTFGTAGTWMTQNLRAANFAGGSPITGYSYPNNDPLMVSSGGLLYNWAAVQANPCPTGWSVPSDADWSALEHEIADNPDKYSTTIHSKSLTFPDDVADSYRGAHGTMMKSSLPVLHATRPSSGYATPVPYPVGCSKLAADGGFAALLVGSVNSSGTATNYGRYGYFWSNTDSGNDAWCRYVSNDKTGVYRGVSDQANRYSVRCKQ
;
A
#
# COMPACT_ATOMS: atom_id res chain seq x y z
N MET A 1 -40.74 -15.99 -25.90
CA MET A 1 -40.14 -16.66 -24.71
C MET A 1 -38.88 -15.97 -24.16
N ARG A 2 -38.10 -15.22 -24.95
CA ARG A 2 -36.84 -14.58 -24.51
C ARG A 2 -36.93 -13.51 -23.40
N LYS A 3 -38.03 -12.76 -23.29
CA LYS A 3 -38.19 -11.71 -22.25
C LYS A 3 -38.52 -12.25 -20.86
N LYS A 4 -39.17 -13.42 -20.76
CA LYS A 4 -39.44 -14.09 -19.47
C LYS A 4 -38.19 -14.76 -18.90
N LEU A 5 -37.25 -15.17 -19.75
CA LEU A 5 -36.00 -15.81 -19.33
C LEU A 5 -35.01 -14.83 -18.68
N ILE A 6 -34.97 -13.59 -19.17
CA ILE A 6 -34.08 -12.54 -18.63
C ILE A 6 -34.56 -12.05 -17.26
N LEU A 7 -35.88 -11.98 -17.03
CA LEU A 7 -36.43 -11.62 -15.73
C LEU A 7 -36.21 -12.75 -14.69
N ILE A 8 -36.27 -14.01 -15.11
CA ILE A 8 -35.97 -15.16 -14.25
C ILE A 8 -34.46 -15.21 -13.91
N PHE A 9 -33.58 -14.81 -14.83
CA PHE A 9 -32.13 -14.73 -14.60
C PHE A 9 -31.72 -13.54 -13.71
N ALA A 10 -32.43 -12.42 -13.81
CA ALA A 10 -32.21 -11.25 -12.95
C ALA A 10 -32.73 -11.47 -11.52
N VAL A 11 -33.83 -12.22 -11.36
CA VAL A 11 -34.39 -12.55 -10.03
C VAL A 11 -33.60 -13.66 -9.32
N THR A 12 -32.88 -14.51 -10.06
CA THR A 12 -31.95 -15.52 -9.48
C THR A 12 -30.58 -14.93 -9.10
N LEU A 13 -30.20 -13.76 -9.62
CA LEU A 13 -28.98 -13.07 -9.19
C LEU A 13 -29.13 -12.24 -7.90
N LEU A 14 -30.35 -12.07 -7.39
CA LEU A 14 -30.61 -11.39 -6.11
C LEU A 14 -30.65 -12.34 -4.89
N THR A 15 -30.43 -13.64 -5.06
CA THR A 15 -30.38 -14.57 -3.92
C THR A 15 -28.97 -14.67 -3.36
N ALA A 16 -28.69 -13.78 -2.40
CA ALA A 16 -27.86 -14.00 -1.21
C ALA A 16 -26.37 -14.36 -1.40
N THR A 17 -25.52 -13.38 -1.74
CA THR A 17 -24.18 -13.35 -1.14
C THR A 17 -24.32 -12.79 0.28
N GLY A 18 -24.40 -13.69 1.26
CA GLY A 18 -24.43 -13.31 2.67
C GLY A 18 -23.16 -12.55 3.04
N VAL A 19 -23.30 -11.27 3.41
CA VAL A 19 -22.22 -10.52 4.07
C VAL A 19 -22.07 -11.11 5.47
N SER A 20 -21.02 -11.88 5.72
CA SER A 20 -20.64 -12.30 7.06
C SER A 20 -19.77 -11.22 7.69
N ALA A 21 -20.39 -10.18 8.25
CA ALA A 21 -19.68 -9.26 9.13
C ALA A 21 -19.43 -9.98 10.46
N GLN A 22 -18.21 -10.46 10.69
CA GLN A 22 -17.79 -10.87 12.03
C GLN A 22 -17.59 -9.60 12.85
N VAL A 23 -18.32 -9.48 13.94
CA VAL A 23 -18.28 -8.29 14.81
C VAL A 23 -17.45 -8.63 16.04
N ARG A 24 -16.49 -7.77 16.40
CA ARG A 24 -15.80 -7.84 17.69
C ARG A 24 -16.24 -6.69 18.57
N ILE A 25 -16.41 -6.95 19.87
CA ILE A 25 -16.73 -5.93 20.88
C ILE A 25 -15.70 -6.06 22.01
N GLY A 26 -15.01 -4.96 22.31
CA GLY A 26 -14.13 -4.79 23.47
C GLY A 26 -12.62 -4.71 23.21
N SER A 27 -12.15 -4.90 21.98
CA SER A 27 -10.74 -4.73 21.56
C SER A 27 -10.60 -4.52 20.06
N ASP A 28 -9.45 -3.97 19.63
CA ASP A 28 -9.14 -3.65 18.22
C ASP A 28 -8.39 -4.77 17.48
N ASP A 29 -8.14 -5.90 18.14
CA ASP A 29 -7.47 -7.05 17.55
C ASP A 29 -8.37 -7.79 16.55
N VAL A 30 -7.75 -8.51 15.61
CA VAL A 30 -8.46 -9.30 14.59
C VAL A 30 -9.38 -10.34 15.26
N PRO A 31 -10.70 -10.36 14.96
CA PRO A 31 -11.63 -11.33 15.50
C PRO A 31 -11.19 -12.75 15.15
N HIS A 32 -11.42 -13.69 16.06
CA HIS A 32 -11.13 -15.09 15.79
C HIS A 32 -11.95 -15.59 14.59
N LYS A 33 -11.28 -16.20 13.60
CA LYS A 33 -11.91 -16.57 12.31
C LYS A 33 -13.13 -17.48 12.43
N ALA A 34 -13.26 -18.22 13.53
CA ALA A 34 -14.41 -19.10 13.81
C ALA A 34 -15.57 -18.42 14.56
N ALA A 35 -15.45 -17.15 14.95
CA ALA A 35 -16.46 -16.44 15.72
C ALA A 35 -17.31 -15.54 14.82
N ILE A 36 -18.64 -15.65 14.91
CA ILE A 36 -19.57 -14.68 14.28
C ILE A 36 -19.62 -13.38 15.10
N LEU A 37 -19.49 -13.49 16.43
CA LEU A 37 -19.37 -12.38 17.38
C LEU A 37 -18.23 -12.73 18.37
N ASP A 38 -17.18 -11.92 18.40
CA ASP A 38 -16.01 -12.08 19.27
C ASP A 38 -16.10 -11.05 20.41
N LEU A 39 -16.15 -11.52 21.66
CA LEU A 39 -16.22 -10.67 22.85
C LEU A 39 -14.91 -10.80 23.60
N ASN A 40 -14.13 -9.72 23.61
CA ASN A 40 -12.82 -9.70 24.26
C ASN A 40 -12.64 -8.33 24.91
N VAL A 41 -12.77 -8.25 26.24
CA VAL A 41 -12.56 -7.05 27.03
C VAL A 41 -11.19 -7.15 27.71
N ASP A 42 -10.32 -6.16 27.46
CA ASP A 42 -9.02 -6.01 28.12
C ASP A 42 -9.10 -4.84 29.11
N ASP A 43 -9.33 -5.16 30.39
CA ASP A 43 -9.43 -4.19 31.49
C ASP A 43 -8.23 -4.26 32.46
N ASN A 44 -7.15 -4.95 32.08
CA ASN A 44 -5.94 -5.25 32.87
C ASN A 44 -6.15 -6.13 34.10
N ILE A 45 -7.38 -6.57 34.39
CA ILE A 45 -7.70 -7.41 35.55
C ILE A 45 -8.30 -8.75 35.11
N ASN A 46 -9.08 -8.79 34.02
CA ASN A 46 -9.79 -9.97 33.53
C ASN A 46 -9.65 -10.19 32.00
N ASN A 47 -8.49 -9.85 31.43
CA ASN A 47 -8.18 -10.01 29.99
C ASN A 47 -8.62 -11.38 29.46
N GLY A 48 -9.56 -11.36 28.51
CA GLY A 48 -10.09 -12.56 27.84
C GLY A 48 -10.95 -13.51 28.69
N LYS A 49 -11.37 -13.11 29.91
CA LYS A 49 -12.18 -13.97 30.80
C LYS A 49 -13.64 -13.52 30.96
N LEU A 50 -14.00 -12.36 30.42
CA LEU A 50 -15.37 -11.82 30.48
C LEU A 50 -16.14 -12.19 29.20
N GLY A 51 -17.36 -12.70 29.34
CA GLY A 51 -18.25 -13.05 28.23
C GLY A 51 -19.44 -12.10 28.10
N LEU A 52 -20.38 -12.43 27.21
CA LEU A 52 -21.65 -11.70 27.10
C LEU A 52 -22.43 -11.79 28.42
N ALA A 53 -22.61 -10.67 29.11
CA ALA A 53 -23.48 -10.61 30.27
C ALA A 53 -24.94 -10.76 29.83
N LEU A 54 -25.50 -11.96 29.99
CA LEU A 54 -26.91 -12.20 29.75
C LEU A 54 -27.76 -11.57 30.86
N PRO A 55 -28.95 -11.04 30.54
CA PRO A 55 -29.91 -10.61 31.56
C PRO A 55 -30.14 -11.72 32.58
N ARG A 56 -29.89 -11.40 33.85
CA ARG A 56 -30.06 -12.33 34.96
C ARG A 56 -31.49 -12.24 35.48
N VAL A 57 -32.23 -13.33 35.35
CA VAL A 57 -33.65 -13.38 35.68
C VAL A 57 -33.91 -14.54 36.63
N ASP A 58 -34.75 -14.32 37.64
CA ASP A 58 -35.26 -15.37 38.51
C ASP A 58 -36.54 -15.93 37.87
N LEU A 59 -36.43 -17.01 37.10
CA LEU A 59 -37.54 -17.55 36.33
C LEU A 59 -38.55 -18.29 37.22
N GLY A 60 -39.83 -17.98 37.04
CA GLY A 60 -40.96 -18.70 37.63
C GLY A 60 -41.42 -19.92 36.82
N ARG A 61 -42.41 -20.65 37.37
CA ARG A 61 -43.02 -21.91 36.86
C ARG A 61 -43.16 -21.98 35.32
N TRP A 62 -42.94 -23.17 34.76
CA TRP A 62 -43.16 -23.49 33.35
C TRP A 62 -44.53 -22.99 32.85
N GLY A 63 -44.51 -21.96 32.00
CA GLY A 63 -45.68 -21.53 31.21
C GLY A 63 -46.51 -20.37 31.77
N THR A 64 -46.21 -19.78 32.93
CA THR A 64 -46.98 -18.61 33.43
C THR A 64 -46.11 -17.58 34.15
N ASP A 65 -44.88 -17.32 33.69
CA ASP A 65 -44.06 -16.26 34.28
C ASP A 65 -44.58 -14.88 33.86
N THR A 66 -45.52 -14.37 34.64
CA THR A 66 -46.34 -13.16 34.42
C THR A 66 -45.57 -11.84 34.55
N LYS A 67 -44.23 -11.86 34.59
CA LYS A 67 -43.41 -10.63 34.63
C LYS A 67 -43.06 -10.06 33.27
N LEU A 68 -43.47 -10.70 32.18
CA LEU A 68 -43.28 -10.20 30.82
C LEU A 68 -44.61 -9.81 30.17
N SER A 69 -44.54 -8.78 29.32
CA SER A 69 -45.65 -8.08 28.66
C SER A 69 -46.82 -9.01 28.25
N PRO A 70 -48.08 -8.55 28.33
CA PRO A 70 -49.29 -9.29 27.91
C PRO A 70 -49.29 -9.76 26.43
N SER A 71 -48.25 -9.42 25.66
CA SER A 71 -48.03 -9.83 24.27
C SER A 71 -47.44 -11.25 24.12
N GLY A 72 -47.15 -11.94 25.22
CA GLY A 72 -46.52 -13.26 25.21
C GLY A 72 -44.99 -13.21 25.11
N HIS A 73 -44.35 -14.39 25.11
CA HIS A 73 -42.91 -14.47 25.11
C HIS A 73 -42.31 -14.21 23.71
N LEU A 74 -41.24 -13.42 23.64
CA LEU A 74 -40.49 -13.23 22.40
C LEU A 74 -39.63 -14.46 22.12
N ARG A 75 -39.93 -15.16 21.01
CA ARG A 75 -39.15 -16.31 20.53
C ARG A 75 -37.70 -15.91 20.28
N GLY A 76 -36.76 -16.65 20.88
CA GLY A 76 -35.32 -16.43 20.77
C GLY A 76 -34.71 -15.58 21.90
N LEU A 77 -35.51 -15.09 22.85
CA LEU A 77 -34.98 -14.34 24.00
C LEU A 77 -34.08 -15.23 24.86
N LEU A 78 -32.86 -14.77 25.18
CA LEU A 78 -31.85 -15.52 25.93
C LEU A 78 -31.58 -14.87 27.29
N VAL A 79 -31.63 -15.66 28.36
CA VAL A 79 -31.43 -15.19 29.75
C VAL A 79 -30.57 -16.17 30.55
N TYR A 80 -29.93 -15.68 31.60
CA TYR A 80 -29.31 -16.53 32.62
C TYR A 80 -30.24 -16.62 33.83
N ASN A 81 -30.80 -17.80 34.07
CA ASN A 81 -31.66 -18.07 35.21
C ASN A 81 -30.85 -18.10 36.51
N THR A 82 -31.29 -17.35 37.52
CA THR A 82 -30.67 -17.33 38.85
C THR A 82 -31.48 -18.05 39.92
N ALA A 83 -32.67 -18.58 39.59
CA ALA A 83 -33.50 -19.33 40.53
C ALA A 83 -32.75 -20.55 41.09
N THR A 84 -32.55 -20.59 42.40
CA THR A 84 -31.82 -21.67 43.11
C THR A 84 -32.72 -22.65 43.85
N THR A 85 -34.04 -22.48 43.79
CA THR A 85 -34.93 -23.11 44.79
C THR A 85 -35.33 -24.54 44.45
N THR A 86 -34.83 -25.43 45.31
CA THR A 86 -35.53 -26.61 45.82
C THR A 86 -36.99 -26.29 46.18
N HIS A 87 -37.97 -26.72 45.38
CA HIS A 87 -39.35 -26.85 45.83
C HIS A 87 -39.99 -28.14 45.29
N LEU A 88 -40.30 -29.01 46.25
CA LEU A 88 -40.88 -30.34 46.16
C LEU A 88 -42.29 -30.37 45.52
N ALA A 89 -42.40 -30.09 44.22
CA ALA A 89 -43.59 -30.40 43.44
C ALA A 89 -43.18 -30.74 42.00
N VAL A 90 -43.80 -31.80 41.46
CA VAL A 90 -43.44 -32.54 40.23
C VAL A 90 -43.47 -31.69 38.93
N ASP A 91 -43.82 -30.40 39.02
CA ASP A 91 -43.99 -29.45 37.92
C ASP A 91 -43.10 -28.18 38.01
N LYS A 92 -42.12 -28.12 38.93
CA LYS A 92 -41.31 -26.91 39.23
C LYS A 92 -39.79 -27.03 38.99
N ASN A 93 -39.34 -27.58 37.87
CA ASN A 93 -37.89 -27.77 37.66
C ASN A 93 -37.25 -26.70 36.75
N VAL A 94 -36.90 -25.53 37.30
CA VAL A 94 -35.90 -24.62 36.70
C VAL A 94 -34.68 -24.55 37.62
N THR A 95 -33.48 -24.58 37.03
CA THR A 95 -32.21 -24.55 37.77
C THR A 95 -31.34 -23.42 37.24
N PRO A 96 -30.31 -22.95 37.96
CA PRO A 96 -29.42 -21.95 37.43
C PRO A 96 -28.80 -22.38 36.09
N GLY A 97 -28.69 -21.44 35.15
CA GLY A 97 -28.12 -21.69 33.83
C GLY A 97 -28.78 -20.89 32.72
N VAL A 98 -28.35 -21.13 31.48
CA VAL A 98 -28.82 -20.38 30.32
C VAL A 98 -30.13 -20.97 29.78
N TYR A 99 -31.09 -20.11 29.49
CA TYR A 99 -32.39 -20.48 28.90
C TYR A 99 -32.67 -19.60 27.69
N TYR A 100 -33.23 -20.18 26.63
CA TYR A 100 -33.86 -19.42 25.55
C TYR A 100 -35.38 -19.59 25.59
N ASN A 101 -36.12 -18.64 25.06
CA ASN A 101 -37.56 -18.77 24.90
C ASN A 101 -37.91 -19.32 23.50
N ASP A 102 -38.74 -20.37 23.42
CA ASP A 102 -39.14 -20.95 22.13
C ASP A 102 -40.35 -20.24 21.45
N GLY A 103 -40.84 -19.17 22.07
CA GLY A 103 -42.05 -18.41 21.69
C GLY A 103 -43.25 -18.74 22.57
N THR A 104 -43.20 -19.87 23.28
CA THR A 104 -44.28 -20.35 24.16
C THR A 104 -43.83 -20.62 25.59
N ARG A 105 -42.55 -20.98 25.80
CA ARG A 105 -41.98 -21.31 27.10
C ARG A 105 -40.46 -21.12 27.13
N TRP A 106 -39.91 -21.10 28.33
CA TRP A 106 -38.47 -21.10 28.57
C TRP A 106 -37.89 -22.51 28.44
N VAL A 107 -36.86 -22.68 27.61
CA VAL A 107 -36.17 -23.95 27.36
C VAL A 107 -34.71 -23.80 27.78
N ARG A 108 -34.24 -24.71 28.66
CA ARG A 108 -32.86 -24.69 29.13
C ARG A 108 -31.90 -25.09 28.02
N ILE A 109 -30.78 -24.38 27.90
CA ILE A 109 -29.67 -24.75 27.03
C ILE A 109 -28.70 -25.57 27.89
N GLY A 110 -28.67 -26.88 27.67
CA GLY A 110 -27.89 -27.81 28.49
C GLY A 110 -26.41 -27.87 28.10
N THR A 111 -25.54 -28.08 29.09
CA THR A 111 -24.14 -28.52 28.94
C THR A 111 -23.91 -29.95 29.48
N GLY A 112 -24.98 -30.72 29.72
CA GLY A 112 -24.86 -32.11 30.16
C GLY A 112 -25.08 -33.07 28.99
N THR A 113 -24.13 -33.99 28.78
CA THR A 113 -24.36 -35.18 27.95
C THR A 113 -25.54 -35.95 28.57
N LEU A 114 -26.59 -36.22 27.79
CA LEU A 114 -27.58 -37.22 28.15
C LEU A 114 -26.87 -38.56 28.29
N SER A 115 -26.58 -39.00 29.52
CA SER A 115 -26.16 -40.38 29.78
C SER A 115 -27.42 -41.22 29.90
N VAL A 116 -27.81 -41.83 28.79
CA VAL A 116 -28.75 -42.94 28.76
C VAL A 116 -27.92 -44.21 28.75
N SER A 117 -27.99 -44.99 29.81
CA SER A 117 -27.41 -46.34 29.83
C SER A 117 -28.49 -47.37 30.11
N LEU A 118 -28.30 -48.56 29.52
CA LEU A 118 -29.12 -49.73 29.78
C LEU A 118 -28.32 -50.62 30.74
N GLY A 119 -28.95 -51.01 31.84
CA GLY A 119 -28.42 -51.95 32.83
C GLY A 119 -29.29 -53.20 32.92
N GLN A 120 -28.78 -54.22 33.62
CA GLN A 120 -29.58 -55.39 33.95
C GLN A 120 -30.74 -54.96 34.88
N GLY A 121 -31.96 -55.40 34.56
CA GLY A 121 -33.13 -55.17 35.40
C GLY A 121 -32.98 -55.76 36.79
N SER A 122 -33.66 -55.18 37.77
CA SER A 122 -33.65 -55.64 39.16
C SER A 122 -34.45 -56.92 39.36
N VAL A 123 -35.23 -57.34 38.36
CA VAL A 123 -36.02 -58.57 38.31
C VAL A 123 -35.94 -59.20 36.91
N ASP A 124 -36.09 -60.52 36.84
CA ASP A 124 -36.00 -61.28 35.59
C ASP A 124 -37.01 -60.79 34.53
N GLY A 125 -36.52 -60.61 33.29
CA GLY A 125 -37.33 -60.14 32.17
C GLY A 125 -37.48 -58.62 32.06
N THR A 126 -36.76 -57.84 32.88
CA THR A 126 -36.71 -56.37 32.75
C THR A 126 -35.31 -55.87 32.34
N ILE A 127 -35.27 -54.71 31.68
CA ILE A 127 -34.04 -53.95 31.46
C ILE A 127 -34.16 -52.66 32.25
N GLN A 128 -33.11 -52.30 32.99
CA GLN A 128 -33.08 -51.06 33.76
C GLN A 128 -32.63 -49.92 32.84
N LEU A 129 -33.47 -48.90 32.70
CA LEU A 129 -33.14 -47.66 32.01
C LEU A 129 -32.65 -46.64 33.01
N ASN A 130 -31.40 -46.22 32.86
CA ASN A 130 -30.75 -45.24 33.72
C ASN A 130 -30.65 -43.91 32.97
N VAL A 131 -31.36 -42.90 33.48
CA VAL A 131 -31.34 -41.54 32.93
C VAL A 131 -30.91 -40.58 34.03
N ASN A 132 -29.71 -40.03 33.91
CA ASN A 132 -29.15 -39.02 34.83
C ASN A 132 -29.27 -39.40 36.32
N GLY A 133 -29.01 -40.67 36.65
CA GLY A 133 -29.03 -41.19 38.02
C GLY A 133 -30.38 -41.68 38.54
N GLY A 134 -31.47 -41.51 37.79
CA GLY A 134 -32.76 -42.17 38.06
C GLY A 134 -32.84 -43.51 37.33
N THR A 135 -33.30 -44.55 38.03
CA THR A 135 -33.39 -45.92 37.51
C THR A 135 -34.84 -46.38 37.41
N ALA A 136 -35.24 -46.96 36.27
CA ALA A 136 -36.55 -47.59 36.10
C ALA A 136 -36.44 -48.92 35.35
N ASP A 137 -37.06 -49.96 35.90
CA ASP A 137 -37.14 -51.27 35.24
C ASP A 137 -38.27 -51.28 34.22
N ILE A 138 -37.95 -51.59 32.97
CA ILE A 138 -38.94 -51.79 31.90
C ILE A 138 -39.03 -53.27 31.58
N ALA A 139 -40.25 -53.81 31.71
CA ALA A 139 -40.54 -55.18 31.32
C ALA A 139 -40.39 -55.36 29.81
N VAL A 140 -39.52 -56.28 29.41
CA VAL A 140 -39.30 -56.63 28.00
C VAL A 140 -39.90 -58.01 27.77
N THR A 141 -41.02 -58.03 27.06
CA THR A 141 -41.74 -59.27 26.74
C THR A 141 -40.91 -60.13 25.78
N GLY A 142 -40.25 -61.16 26.32
CA GLY A 142 -39.57 -62.20 25.52
C GLY A 142 -38.12 -62.52 25.89
N LEU A 143 -37.53 -61.93 26.94
CA LEU A 143 -36.21 -62.34 27.43
C LEU A 143 -36.28 -63.60 28.31
N ASN A 144 -35.61 -64.67 27.88
CA ASN A 144 -35.37 -65.88 28.69
C ASN A 144 -33.95 -65.81 29.28
N THR A 145 -33.83 -65.35 30.52
CA THR A 145 -32.54 -65.21 31.24
C THR A 145 -31.86 -66.56 31.53
N ALA A 146 -32.61 -67.67 31.59
CA ALA A 146 -32.04 -69.01 31.77
C ALA A 146 -31.24 -69.49 30.55
N ALA A 147 -31.73 -69.21 29.33
CA ALA A 147 -31.03 -69.53 28.09
C ALA A 147 -29.71 -68.74 27.93
N TYR A 148 -29.65 -67.50 28.43
CA TYR A 148 -28.44 -66.68 28.39
C TYR A 148 -27.39 -67.18 29.39
N LYS A 149 -27.82 -67.65 30.59
CA LYS A 149 -26.92 -68.21 31.61
C LYS A 149 -26.28 -69.52 31.16
N GLU A 150 -27.03 -70.44 30.55
CA GLU A 150 -26.47 -71.70 30.02
C GLU A 150 -25.52 -71.47 28.84
N THR A 151 -25.79 -70.48 27.98
CA THR A 151 -24.89 -70.13 26.88
C THR A 151 -23.58 -69.50 27.40
N ALA A 152 -23.64 -68.69 28.46
CA ALA A 152 -22.45 -68.13 29.10
C ALA A 152 -21.64 -69.20 29.85
N ASP A 153 -22.30 -70.15 30.53
CA ASP A 153 -21.65 -71.27 31.21
C ASP A 153 -21.02 -72.28 30.21
N PHE A 154 -21.58 -72.46 29.01
CA PHE A 154 -20.98 -73.23 27.90
C PHE A 154 -19.71 -72.56 27.34
N ILE A 155 -19.69 -71.23 27.25
CA ILE A 155 -18.52 -70.48 26.77
C ILE A 155 -17.40 -70.41 27.85
N ALA A 156 -17.76 -70.51 29.13
CA ALA A 156 -16.83 -70.33 30.25
C ALA A 156 -16.11 -71.60 30.76
N SER A 157 -16.39 -72.79 30.22
CA SER A 157 -15.78 -74.06 30.66
C SER A 157 -14.65 -74.53 29.72
N PRO A 158 -13.37 -74.51 30.13
CA PRO A 158 -12.29 -75.18 29.42
C PRO A 158 -12.20 -76.64 29.92
N ALA A 159 -13.21 -77.46 29.65
CA ALA A 159 -13.13 -78.90 29.88
C ALA A 159 -12.84 -79.63 28.55
N PRO A 160 -11.88 -80.56 28.47
CA PRO A 160 -11.49 -81.27 27.23
C PRO A 160 -12.61 -82.10 26.58
N GLU A 161 -13.76 -82.25 27.23
CA GLU A 161 -14.88 -83.08 26.79
C GLU A 161 -15.91 -82.34 25.91
N ALA A 162 -15.72 -81.03 25.65
CA ALA A 162 -16.64 -80.20 24.87
C ALA A 162 -16.39 -80.18 23.34
N TYR A 163 -15.31 -80.78 22.85
CA TYR A 163 -14.89 -80.61 21.44
C TYR A 163 -15.79 -81.31 20.40
N ASN A 164 -16.73 -82.16 20.80
CA ASN A 164 -17.60 -82.92 19.89
C ASN A 164 -19.11 -82.67 20.11
N LYS A 165 -19.53 -81.55 20.71
CA LYS A 165 -20.97 -81.26 20.91
C LYS A 165 -21.41 -79.94 20.27
N VAL A 166 -22.54 -79.95 19.57
CA VAL A 166 -23.22 -78.75 19.05
C VAL A 166 -24.49 -78.47 19.87
N LEU A 167 -24.68 -77.21 20.26
CA LEU A 167 -25.91 -76.71 20.89
C LEU A 167 -27.02 -76.59 19.85
N LEU A 168 -28.18 -77.19 20.13
CA LEU A 168 -29.37 -77.12 19.28
C LEU A 168 -30.32 -76.05 19.82
N ALA A 169 -30.92 -75.27 18.92
CA ALA A 169 -31.92 -74.27 19.29
C ALA A 169 -33.12 -74.94 20.00
N PRO A 170 -33.73 -74.30 21.02
CA PRO A 170 -34.90 -74.84 21.70
C PRO A 170 -36.06 -75.05 20.73
N THR A 171 -36.75 -76.18 20.86
CA THR A 171 -37.88 -76.54 19.99
C THR A 171 -39.15 -75.75 20.27
N ALA A 172 -39.24 -75.06 21.42
CA ALA A 172 -40.34 -74.17 21.77
C ALA A 172 -39.87 -72.95 22.57
N LYS A 173 -40.69 -71.89 22.56
CA LYS A 173 -40.42 -70.63 23.24
C LYS A 173 -40.51 -70.83 24.77
N GLY A 174 -39.35 -70.91 25.42
CA GLY A 174 -39.23 -71.02 26.89
C GLY A 174 -38.35 -72.18 27.36
N ASP A 175 -38.04 -73.14 26.49
CA ASP A 175 -37.25 -74.33 26.86
C ASP A 175 -35.73 -74.07 26.85
N ALA A 176 -35.00 -74.93 27.56
CA ALA A 176 -33.53 -74.96 27.55
C ALA A 176 -33.00 -75.59 26.24
N PRO A 177 -31.86 -75.12 25.67
CA PRO A 177 -31.24 -75.71 24.48
C PRO A 177 -30.69 -77.13 24.74
N GLY A 178 -30.90 -78.06 23.81
CA GLY A 178 -30.31 -79.41 23.88
C GLY A 178 -28.88 -79.49 23.34
N THR A 179 -28.14 -80.58 23.59
CA THR A 179 -26.82 -80.86 22.99
C THR A 179 -26.80 -82.20 22.25
N LYS A 180 -26.03 -82.32 21.16
CA LYS A 180 -25.84 -83.57 20.39
C LYS A 180 -24.35 -83.84 20.12
N GLU A 181 -23.90 -85.08 20.28
CA GLU A 181 -22.52 -85.53 19.97
C GLU A 181 -22.28 -85.73 18.46
N ILE A 182 -21.09 -85.34 17.99
CA ILE A 182 -20.60 -85.53 16.63
C ILE A 182 -19.93 -86.91 16.55
N GLU A 183 -20.60 -87.88 15.93
CA GLU A 183 -20.02 -89.19 15.58
C GLU A 183 -19.00 -89.04 14.42
N THR A 184 -17.94 -89.85 14.46
CA THR A 184 -16.68 -89.75 13.71
C THR A 184 -16.75 -89.94 12.18
N ALA A 185 -15.73 -89.39 11.51
CA ALA A 185 -15.58 -89.15 10.06
C ALA A 185 -15.67 -90.36 9.09
N PRO A 186 -16.07 -90.12 7.83
CA PRO A 186 -15.57 -90.84 6.66
C PRO A 186 -14.49 -90.04 5.91
N SER A 187 -13.29 -90.63 5.94
CA SER A 187 -12.17 -90.63 4.98
C SER A 187 -12.09 -89.63 3.82
N SER A 188 -10.90 -89.03 3.75
CA SER A 188 -10.23 -88.47 2.57
C SER A 188 -10.26 -89.41 1.36
N SER A 189 -11.19 -89.17 0.44
CA SER A 189 -11.02 -89.40 -0.99
C SER A 189 -12.03 -88.57 -1.79
N SER A 190 -12.02 -87.27 -1.53
CA SER A 190 -11.58 -86.46 -2.65
C SER A 190 -10.09 -86.25 -2.46
N ASN A 191 -9.32 -87.20 -3.01
CA ASN A 191 -8.32 -86.67 -3.89
C ASN A 191 -9.08 -85.70 -4.84
N LEU A 192 -8.45 -84.71 -5.39
CA LEU A 192 -7.32 -85.11 -6.18
C LEU A 192 -5.92 -85.23 -5.51
N ILE A 193 -5.65 -85.30 -4.17
CA ILE A 193 -4.28 -85.44 -3.56
C ILE A 193 -3.48 -86.66 -4.11
N THR A 194 -2.90 -86.52 -5.29
CA THR A 194 -1.91 -87.46 -5.80
C THR A 194 -0.53 -87.15 -5.21
N SER A 195 0.32 -88.17 -5.19
CA SER A 195 1.64 -88.25 -4.56
C SER A 195 2.73 -87.36 -5.20
N ARG A 196 2.37 -86.20 -5.75
CA ARG A 196 3.29 -85.35 -6.53
C ARG A 196 3.08 -83.85 -6.28
N GLY A 197 3.26 -83.41 -5.04
CA GLY A 197 3.65 -82.02 -4.75
C GLY A 197 2.56 -80.94 -4.79
N VAL A 198 2.95 -79.80 -4.22
CA VAL A 198 2.19 -78.61 -3.82
C VAL A 198 1.67 -77.83 -5.03
N TYR A 199 0.42 -77.32 -4.95
CA TYR A 199 -0.05 -76.26 -5.84
C TYR A 199 0.05 -74.90 -5.13
N GLU A 200 1.08 -74.13 -5.52
CA GLU A 200 1.18 -72.70 -5.28
C GLU A 200 0.25 -71.96 -6.25
N HIS A 201 -0.75 -71.25 -5.75
CA HIS A 201 -1.33 -70.13 -6.49
C HIS A 201 -1.55 -68.95 -5.55
N THR A 202 -0.73 -67.92 -5.76
CA THR A 202 -0.91 -66.58 -5.21
C THR A 202 -2.26 -66.05 -5.66
N VAL A 203 -3.15 -65.73 -4.71
CA VAL A 203 -4.48 -65.17 -5.00
C VAL A 203 -4.30 -63.71 -5.43
N SER A 204 -4.19 -63.45 -6.74
CA SER A 204 -3.86 -62.13 -7.30
C SER A 204 -5.07 -61.25 -7.65
N ASN A 205 -6.31 -61.73 -7.48
CA ASN A 205 -7.54 -61.04 -7.89
C ASN A 205 -8.55 -60.88 -6.73
N LEU A 206 -8.11 -60.28 -5.63
CA LEU A 206 -8.99 -59.88 -4.53
C LEU A 206 -9.53 -58.47 -4.79
N THR A 207 -10.84 -58.33 -4.97
CA THR A 207 -11.51 -57.02 -5.09
C THR A 207 -12.50 -56.82 -3.94
N ALA A 208 -12.95 -55.57 -3.72
CA ALA A 208 -14.02 -55.29 -2.77
C ALA A 208 -15.25 -56.16 -3.10
N GLY A 209 -15.84 -56.76 -2.06
CA GLY A 209 -17.08 -57.51 -2.20
C GLY A 209 -18.28 -56.58 -2.42
N ASP A 210 -19.40 -57.16 -2.81
CA ASP A 210 -20.60 -56.40 -3.17
C ASP A 210 -21.30 -55.80 -1.92
N HIS A 211 -20.90 -56.22 -0.72
CA HIS A 211 -21.42 -55.75 0.56
C HIS A 211 -20.28 -55.50 1.57
N ILE A 212 -20.55 -54.60 2.53
CA ILE A 212 -19.65 -54.33 3.66
C ILE A 212 -19.37 -55.63 4.42
N GLY A 213 -18.09 -55.97 4.63
CA GLY A 213 -17.69 -57.22 5.28
C GLY A 213 -17.40 -58.39 4.34
N GLN A 214 -17.47 -58.19 3.02
CA GLN A 214 -17.18 -59.23 2.03
C GLN A 214 -15.97 -58.88 1.16
N ILE A 215 -15.27 -59.92 0.70
CA ILE A 215 -14.24 -59.85 -0.35
C ILE A 215 -14.69 -60.71 -1.52
N LYS A 216 -14.51 -60.20 -2.73
CA LYS A 216 -14.74 -60.97 -3.95
C LYS A 216 -13.42 -61.60 -4.38
N VAL A 217 -13.42 -62.93 -4.48
CA VAL A 217 -12.29 -63.70 -5.00
C VAL A 217 -12.65 -64.15 -6.40
N THR A 218 -11.87 -63.74 -7.40
CA THR A 218 -12.10 -64.11 -8.81
C THR A 218 -11.00 -65.04 -9.30
N ILE A 219 -11.38 -66.21 -9.82
CA ILE A 219 -10.47 -67.22 -10.38
C ILE A 219 -10.99 -67.60 -11.76
N GLY A 220 -10.24 -67.23 -12.82
CA GLY A 220 -10.76 -67.27 -14.19
C GLY A 220 -11.97 -66.35 -14.35
N ASP A 221 -13.03 -66.83 -15.00
CA ASP A 221 -14.28 -66.07 -15.19
C ASP A 221 -15.26 -66.22 -14.01
N ALA A 222 -14.94 -67.06 -13.03
CA ALA A 222 -15.78 -67.32 -11.87
C ALA A 222 -15.38 -66.43 -10.69
N SER A 223 -16.36 -65.76 -10.09
CA SER A 223 -16.16 -64.95 -8.89
C SER A 223 -17.02 -65.43 -7.73
N LYS A 224 -16.44 -65.48 -6.53
CA LYS A 224 -17.14 -65.88 -5.30
C LYS A 224 -16.98 -64.83 -4.21
N GLN A 225 -18.09 -64.47 -3.57
CA GLN A 225 -18.11 -63.57 -2.42
C GLN A 225 -17.81 -64.36 -1.15
N VAL A 226 -16.87 -63.86 -0.35
CA VAL A 226 -16.48 -64.47 0.92
C VAL A 226 -16.70 -63.46 2.04
N SER A 227 -17.60 -63.77 2.97
CA SER A 227 -17.80 -62.99 4.18
C SER A 227 -16.60 -63.18 5.10
N VAL A 228 -15.96 -62.08 5.48
CA VAL A 228 -14.85 -62.09 6.44
C VAL A 228 -15.34 -61.55 7.76
N GLN A 229 -15.37 -62.41 8.77
CA GLN A 229 -15.82 -62.07 10.11
C GLN A 229 -14.97 -60.91 10.67
N GLY A 230 -15.62 -59.85 11.16
CA GLY A 230 -14.94 -58.65 11.68
C GLY A 230 -14.63 -57.56 10.64
N LEU A 231 -14.67 -57.86 9.33
CA LEU A 231 -14.44 -56.84 8.29
C LEU A 231 -15.54 -55.77 8.28
N ALA A 232 -16.80 -56.14 8.55
CA ALA A 232 -17.92 -55.19 8.62
C ALA A 232 -17.87 -54.24 9.83
N ALA A 233 -17.16 -54.63 10.89
CA ALA A 233 -16.96 -53.83 12.09
C ALA A 233 -15.56 -53.20 12.16
N SER A 234 -14.75 -53.37 11.11
CA SER A 234 -13.39 -52.88 11.04
C SER A 234 -13.40 -51.34 11.00
N PRO A 235 -12.72 -50.64 11.91
CA PRO A 235 -12.57 -49.19 11.83
C PRO A 235 -11.83 -48.81 10.54
N SER A 236 -12.05 -47.60 10.01
CA SER A 236 -11.53 -47.12 8.71
C SER A 236 -10.00 -47.10 8.55
N ASN A 237 -9.25 -47.53 9.56
CA ASN A 237 -7.80 -47.53 9.64
C ASN A 237 -7.21 -48.94 9.86
N TYR A 238 -7.83 -50.00 9.33
CA TYR A 238 -7.31 -51.37 9.35
C TYR A 238 -7.28 -51.95 7.93
N VAL A 239 -6.25 -52.73 7.63
CA VAL A 239 -6.03 -53.38 6.32
C VAL A 239 -5.80 -54.88 6.50
N PHE A 240 -6.09 -55.65 5.45
CA PHE A 240 -5.77 -57.07 5.41
C PHE A 240 -4.26 -57.28 5.39
N ALA A 241 -3.76 -57.98 6.41
CA ALA A 241 -2.43 -58.58 6.37
C ALA A 241 -2.56 -60.01 5.86
N THR A 242 -2.04 -60.27 4.66
CA THR A 242 -1.66 -61.63 4.32
C THR A 242 -0.54 -62.04 5.28
N ALA A 243 -0.65 -63.25 5.84
CA ALA A 243 0.33 -63.78 6.78
C ALA A 243 1.74 -63.58 6.24
N ALA A 244 2.66 -63.09 7.08
CA ALA A 244 4.08 -63.11 6.76
C ALA A 244 4.44 -64.56 6.41
N SER A 245 4.99 -64.76 5.21
CA SER A 245 5.36 -66.06 4.69
C SER A 245 6.34 -66.76 5.65
N GLY A 246 5.87 -67.72 6.44
CA GLY A 246 6.79 -68.45 7.33
C GLY A 246 6.20 -69.45 8.31
N THR A 247 4.90 -69.41 8.67
CA THR A 247 4.32 -70.38 9.61
C THR A 247 2.95 -70.86 9.13
N ALA A 248 2.74 -72.18 9.17
CA ALA A 248 1.59 -72.86 8.57
C ALA A 248 0.23 -72.60 9.26
N ASP A 249 0.21 -71.85 10.37
CA ASP A 249 -0.99 -71.63 11.20
C ASP A 249 -1.43 -70.15 11.30
N ALA A 250 -0.88 -69.26 10.48
CA ALA A 250 -1.25 -67.84 10.51
C ALA A 250 -2.48 -67.56 9.65
N PHE A 251 -3.66 -67.47 10.26
CA PHE A 251 -4.88 -66.98 9.62
C PHE A 251 -4.72 -65.51 9.18
N PRO A 252 -5.30 -65.09 8.04
CA PRO A 252 -5.33 -63.68 7.65
C PRO A 252 -5.98 -62.85 8.75
N SER A 253 -5.33 -61.76 9.14
CA SER A 253 -5.77 -60.90 10.22
C SER A 253 -5.92 -59.44 9.77
N LEU A 254 -6.78 -58.71 10.47
CA LEU A 254 -6.87 -57.26 10.34
C LEU A 254 -5.72 -56.64 11.13
N ARG A 255 -4.80 -55.96 10.44
CA ARG A 255 -3.79 -55.12 11.11
C ARG A 255 -4.18 -53.66 11.00
N LYS A 256 -3.79 -52.86 11.97
CA LYS A 256 -3.96 -51.40 11.90
C LYS A 256 -3.12 -50.87 10.74
N LEU A 257 -3.72 -50.00 9.92
CA LEU A 257 -3.11 -49.30 8.81
C LEU A 257 -1.87 -48.56 9.30
N VAL A 258 -0.71 -48.90 8.74
CA VAL A 258 0.54 -48.17 8.97
C VAL A 258 0.83 -47.24 7.79
N ALA A 259 1.71 -46.26 7.98
CA ALA A 259 2.03 -45.27 6.95
C ALA A 259 2.50 -45.89 5.62
N ALA A 260 3.16 -47.06 5.67
CA ALA A 260 3.61 -47.79 4.49
C ALA A 260 2.46 -48.40 3.65
N ASP A 261 1.28 -48.57 4.24
CA ASP A 261 0.10 -49.13 3.59
C ASP A 261 -0.73 -48.06 2.87
N ILE A 262 -0.49 -46.78 3.17
CA ILE A 262 -1.15 -45.65 2.51
C ILE A 262 -0.48 -45.47 1.15
N PRO A 263 -1.20 -45.68 0.03
CA PRO A 263 -0.61 -45.48 -1.28
C PRO A 263 -0.11 -44.03 -1.38
N VAL A 264 1.17 -43.86 -1.75
CA VAL A 264 1.71 -42.55 -2.09
C VAL A 264 0.84 -41.98 -3.22
N VAL A 265 0.26 -40.82 -2.96
CA VAL A 265 -0.47 -40.05 -3.96
C VAL A 265 0.58 -39.28 -4.75
N ASP A 266 1.03 -39.87 -5.85
CA ASP A 266 1.90 -39.20 -6.82
C ASP A 266 1.08 -38.51 -7.92
N ALA A 267 1.77 -37.80 -8.81
CA ALA A 267 1.16 -37.06 -9.91
C ALA A 267 0.36 -37.94 -10.89
N THR A 268 0.55 -39.26 -10.90
CA THR A 268 -0.23 -40.16 -11.76
C THR A 268 -1.58 -40.54 -11.16
N LYS A 269 -1.74 -40.38 -9.83
CA LYS A 269 -3.00 -40.64 -9.11
C LYS A 269 -3.88 -39.40 -8.96
N ILE A 270 -3.32 -38.22 -9.20
CA ILE A 270 -4.06 -36.96 -9.36
C ILE A 270 -4.22 -36.75 -10.87
N VAL A 271 -5.25 -37.34 -11.47
CA VAL A 271 -5.54 -37.13 -12.90
C VAL A 271 -5.96 -35.68 -13.16
N ASP A 272 -5.74 -35.16 -14.38
CA ASP A 272 -5.97 -33.77 -14.84
C ASP A 272 -7.42 -33.23 -14.69
N ALA A 273 -8.34 -34.02 -14.13
CA ALA A 273 -9.68 -33.57 -13.75
C ALA A 273 -9.64 -32.91 -12.35
N PRO A 274 -10.59 -32.02 -12.01
CA PRO A 274 -10.61 -31.32 -10.72
C PRO A 274 -11.05 -32.26 -9.57
N ILE A 275 -10.25 -33.28 -9.28
CA ILE A 275 -10.45 -34.18 -8.14
C ILE A 275 -10.13 -33.45 -6.84
N ILE A 276 -9.19 -32.49 -6.89
CA ILE A 276 -8.84 -31.65 -5.74
C ILE A 276 -9.52 -30.28 -5.89
N ASP A 277 -10.63 -30.11 -5.17
CA ASP A 277 -11.34 -28.84 -5.03
C ASP A 277 -11.17 -28.25 -3.61
N ALA A 278 -11.91 -27.18 -3.31
CA ALA A 278 -11.87 -26.53 -2.01
C ALA A 278 -12.27 -27.46 -0.84
N ALA A 279 -13.08 -28.49 -1.06
CA ALA A 279 -13.47 -29.43 0.00
C ALA A 279 -12.33 -30.38 0.39
N HIS A 280 -11.36 -30.58 -0.51
CA HIS A 280 -10.19 -31.43 -0.28
C HIS A 280 -9.02 -30.69 0.37
N LEU A 281 -9.08 -29.36 0.43
CA LEU A 281 -8.02 -28.50 0.99
C LEU A 281 -8.51 -27.84 2.29
N ALA A 282 -7.91 -28.24 3.41
CA ALA A 282 -8.15 -27.54 4.68
C ALA A 282 -7.72 -26.06 4.59
N ASN A 283 -8.36 -25.19 5.37
CA ASN A 283 -7.99 -23.77 5.43
C ASN A 283 -6.50 -23.62 5.79
N GLY A 284 -5.74 -22.92 4.93
CA GLY A 284 -4.29 -22.74 5.09
C GLY A 284 -3.44 -23.94 4.65
N ALA A 285 -4.03 -24.99 4.06
CA ALA A 285 -3.29 -26.13 3.56
C ALA A 285 -2.30 -25.76 2.45
N VAL A 286 -2.58 -24.72 1.67
CA VAL A 286 -1.67 -24.14 0.66
C VAL A 286 -0.98 -22.92 1.27
N THR A 287 0.29 -23.09 1.67
CA THR A 287 1.15 -22.02 2.18
C THR A 287 2.11 -21.55 1.09
N THR A 288 2.77 -20.41 1.28
CA THR A 288 3.78 -19.90 0.34
C THR A 288 4.88 -20.91 0.06
N GLY A 289 5.36 -21.65 1.08
CA GLY A 289 6.37 -22.70 0.90
C GLY A 289 5.91 -23.93 0.11
N LYS A 290 4.59 -24.11 -0.11
CA LYS A 290 4.02 -25.16 -0.96
C LYS A 290 3.79 -24.69 -2.40
N LEU A 291 3.96 -23.40 -2.67
CA LEU A 291 3.92 -22.83 -4.01
C LEU A 291 5.35 -22.62 -4.50
N LYS A 292 5.71 -23.26 -5.60
CA LYS A 292 7.00 -22.99 -6.25
C LYS A 292 7.01 -21.54 -6.74
N GLY A 293 8.17 -20.89 -6.76
CA GLY A 293 8.33 -19.59 -7.42
C GLY A 293 7.71 -19.60 -8.82
N GLU A 294 6.99 -18.54 -9.16
CA GLU A 294 6.29 -18.35 -10.45
C GLU A 294 5.14 -19.34 -10.74
N SER A 295 4.77 -20.22 -9.79
CA SER A 295 3.69 -21.18 -10.03
C SER A 295 2.32 -20.52 -10.21
N VAL A 296 2.14 -19.29 -9.74
CA VAL A 296 0.93 -18.47 -9.92
C VAL A 296 1.17 -17.45 -11.04
N ALA A 297 1.09 -17.91 -12.28
CA ALA A 297 1.16 -17.06 -13.47
C ALA A 297 -0.12 -16.24 -13.66
N GLY A 298 -0.06 -15.19 -14.49
CA GLY A 298 -1.20 -14.30 -14.76
C GLY A 298 -2.50 -15.02 -15.15
N ALA A 299 -2.42 -16.10 -15.93
CA ALA A 299 -3.59 -16.91 -16.32
C ALA A 299 -4.33 -17.60 -15.15
N LYS A 300 -3.69 -17.70 -13.97
CA LYS A 300 -4.27 -18.26 -12.73
C LYS A 300 -4.87 -17.16 -11.83
N ILE A 301 -4.72 -15.89 -12.20
CA ILE A 301 -5.27 -14.73 -11.51
C ILE A 301 -6.49 -14.28 -12.31
N ALA A 302 -7.65 -14.26 -11.68
CA ALA A 302 -8.87 -13.80 -12.35
C ALA A 302 -8.80 -12.30 -12.63
N ASP A 303 -9.46 -11.87 -13.70
CA ASP A 303 -9.53 -10.46 -14.05
C ASP A 303 -10.14 -9.64 -12.91
N ASN A 304 -9.61 -8.43 -12.70
CA ASN A 304 -10.07 -7.46 -11.69
C ASN A 304 -9.93 -7.88 -10.22
N THR A 305 -9.18 -8.93 -9.88
CA THR A 305 -8.99 -9.32 -8.46
C THR A 305 -7.86 -8.59 -7.74
N ILE A 306 -6.93 -7.99 -8.49
CA ILE A 306 -5.84 -7.18 -7.91
C ILE A 306 -6.36 -5.76 -7.67
N THR A 307 -6.51 -5.38 -6.40
CA THR A 307 -6.95 -4.05 -5.97
C THR A 307 -5.76 -3.24 -5.43
N ALA A 308 -5.99 -1.97 -5.08
CA ALA A 308 -4.96 -1.11 -4.48
C ALA A 308 -4.35 -1.70 -3.20
N LEU A 309 -5.10 -2.49 -2.42
CA LEU A 309 -4.59 -3.13 -1.20
C LEU A 309 -3.50 -4.18 -1.47
N GLN A 310 -3.53 -4.82 -2.64
CA GLN A 310 -2.50 -5.79 -3.05
C GLN A 310 -1.27 -5.13 -3.70
N LEU A 311 -1.30 -3.81 -3.91
CA LEU A 311 -0.22 -3.05 -4.52
C LEU A 311 0.30 -2.01 -3.53
N ALA A 312 1.46 -2.27 -2.91
CA ALA A 312 2.08 -1.30 -2.03
C ALA A 312 2.54 -0.05 -2.84
N PRO A 313 2.59 1.13 -2.20
CA PRO A 313 3.10 2.34 -2.83
C PRO A 313 4.51 2.12 -3.42
N GLY A 314 4.69 2.51 -4.68
CA GLY A 314 5.99 2.41 -5.37
C GLY A 314 6.32 1.02 -5.96
N VAL A 315 5.45 0.01 -5.84
CA VAL A 315 5.69 -1.31 -6.45
C VAL A 315 5.54 -1.30 -7.98
N VAL A 316 4.66 -0.44 -8.50
CA VAL A 316 4.51 -0.23 -9.95
C VAL A 316 5.46 0.87 -10.39
N THR A 317 6.71 0.49 -10.66
CA THR A 317 7.76 1.38 -11.20
C THR A 317 7.71 1.44 -12.72
N ALA A 318 8.43 2.39 -13.32
CA ALA A 318 8.43 2.60 -14.78
C ALA A 318 8.83 1.34 -15.57
N ASP A 319 9.80 0.56 -15.08
CA ASP A 319 10.24 -0.71 -15.69
C ASP A 319 9.19 -1.84 -15.60
N LYS A 320 8.15 -1.69 -14.79
CA LYS A 320 7.01 -2.62 -14.70
C LYS A 320 5.87 -2.28 -15.66
N ILE A 321 5.97 -1.16 -16.35
CA ILE A 321 4.99 -0.71 -17.34
C ILE A 321 5.66 -0.83 -18.71
N ALA A 322 5.10 -1.68 -19.57
CA ALA A 322 5.61 -1.80 -20.93
C ALA A 322 5.44 -0.47 -21.70
N ASP A 323 6.35 -0.21 -22.63
CA ASP A 323 6.25 0.96 -23.52
C ASP A 323 4.87 1.02 -24.19
N ALA A 324 4.28 2.21 -24.21
CA ALA A 324 2.93 2.47 -24.73
C ALA A 324 1.77 1.73 -24.03
N ALA A 325 1.99 1.05 -22.89
CA ALA A 325 0.91 0.40 -22.15
C ALA A 325 -0.12 1.41 -21.61
N VAL A 326 0.30 2.64 -21.31
CA VAL A 326 -0.57 3.75 -20.91
C VAL A 326 -0.82 4.65 -22.12
N THR A 327 -1.96 4.43 -22.80
CA THR A 327 -2.39 5.23 -23.96
C THR A 327 -3.11 6.51 -23.53
N SER A 328 -3.20 7.52 -24.40
CA SER A 328 -3.97 8.75 -24.15
C SER A 328 -5.43 8.51 -23.71
N ALA A 329 -6.09 7.48 -24.26
CA ALA A 329 -7.44 7.08 -23.85
C ALA A 329 -7.54 6.53 -22.42
N LYS A 330 -6.43 6.04 -21.84
CA LYS A 330 -6.35 5.54 -20.45
C LYS A 330 -6.14 6.69 -19.44
N ILE A 331 -5.88 7.90 -19.92
CA ILE A 331 -5.64 9.12 -19.13
C ILE A 331 -6.55 10.28 -19.54
N SER A 332 -7.78 9.98 -19.97
CA SER A 332 -8.73 10.97 -20.51
C SER A 332 -9.36 11.92 -19.46
N GLY A 333 -8.96 11.81 -18.19
CA GLY A 333 -9.46 12.65 -17.10
C GLY A 333 -8.48 13.77 -16.72
N PRO A 334 -8.93 14.81 -15.99
CA PRO A 334 -8.05 15.82 -15.43
C PRO A 334 -7.02 15.17 -14.51
N ILE A 335 -5.73 15.29 -14.86
CA ILE A 335 -4.63 14.82 -14.01
C ILE A 335 -4.31 15.95 -13.04
N PRO A 336 -4.51 15.79 -11.72
CA PRO A 336 -4.09 16.79 -10.75
C PRO A 336 -2.57 16.86 -10.75
N ILE A 337 -2.00 17.97 -11.19
CA ILE A 337 -0.57 18.24 -11.10
C ILE A 337 -0.33 19.42 -10.17
N THR A 338 0.69 19.28 -9.31
CA THR A 338 1.05 20.26 -8.28
C THR A 338 1.67 21.54 -8.87
N GLN A 339 2.14 21.50 -10.13
CA GLN A 339 2.70 22.61 -10.91
C GLN A 339 2.22 22.45 -12.38
N GLY A 340 1.62 23.48 -12.97
CA GLY A 340 0.71 23.40 -14.13
C GLY A 340 1.28 23.02 -15.50
N GLY A 341 0.36 22.71 -16.42
CA GLY A 341 0.63 22.54 -17.85
C GLY A 341 -0.57 21.95 -18.62
N THR A 342 -1.04 22.66 -19.65
CA THR A 342 -2.18 22.31 -20.54
C THR A 342 -1.74 21.68 -21.85
N GLY A 343 -0.58 21.01 -21.87
CA GLY A 343 -0.06 20.35 -23.08
C GLY A 343 0.46 21.28 -24.18
N ALA A 344 0.51 22.60 -23.96
CA ALA A 344 1.19 23.51 -24.87
C ALA A 344 2.71 23.32 -24.76
N THR A 345 3.33 22.68 -25.75
CA THR A 345 4.78 22.44 -25.83
C THR A 345 5.52 23.52 -26.62
N SER A 346 4.80 24.46 -27.22
CA SER A 346 5.34 25.58 -27.97
C SER A 346 4.39 26.78 -27.91
N VAL A 347 4.95 27.98 -27.78
CA VAL A 347 4.21 29.25 -27.91
C VAL A 347 4.52 29.88 -29.25
N ILE A 348 3.54 30.53 -29.87
CA ILE A 348 3.79 31.31 -31.10
C ILE A 348 4.62 32.53 -30.74
N GLN A 349 5.76 32.71 -31.43
CA GLN A 349 6.59 33.90 -31.25
C GLN A 349 5.76 35.18 -31.47
N ASN A 350 5.85 36.13 -30.55
CA ASN A 350 5.05 37.37 -30.51
C ASN A 350 3.52 37.19 -30.33
N GLY A 351 3.05 35.98 -30.02
CA GLY A 351 1.67 35.71 -29.59
C GLY A 351 1.46 35.97 -28.10
N VAL A 352 0.19 36.09 -27.68
CA VAL A 352 -0.19 36.27 -26.26
C VAL A 352 -0.76 34.96 -25.72
N ILE A 353 -0.23 34.49 -24.58
CA ILE A 353 -0.75 33.30 -23.89
C ILE A 353 -2.04 33.68 -23.15
N TYR A 354 -3.08 32.88 -23.31
CA TYR A 354 -4.35 33.03 -22.62
C TYR A 354 -4.84 31.70 -22.07
N ALA A 355 -5.64 31.76 -21.01
CA ALA A 355 -6.32 30.62 -20.39
C ALA A 355 -7.57 31.12 -19.67
N SER A 356 -8.59 30.27 -19.55
CA SER A 356 -9.80 30.59 -18.81
C SER A 356 -10.34 29.33 -18.11
N SER A 357 -11.43 29.46 -17.34
CA SER A 357 -12.15 28.28 -16.83
C SER A 357 -12.85 27.48 -17.93
N ALA A 358 -13.02 28.07 -19.12
CA ALA A 358 -13.62 27.43 -20.29
C ALA A 358 -12.58 26.98 -21.33
N ASP A 359 -11.39 27.61 -21.37
CA ASP A 359 -10.35 27.39 -22.37
C ASP A 359 -9.05 26.85 -21.75
N ALA A 360 -8.50 25.79 -22.35
CA ALA A 360 -7.13 25.35 -22.07
C ALA A 360 -6.12 26.47 -22.38
N MET A 361 -4.94 26.48 -21.73
CA MET A 361 -3.95 27.50 -22.07
C MET A 361 -3.52 27.33 -23.53
N ALA A 362 -3.59 28.42 -24.28
CA ALA A 362 -3.26 28.52 -25.69
C ALA A 362 -2.58 29.87 -25.96
N SER A 363 -2.08 30.08 -27.18
CA SER A 363 -1.51 31.37 -27.60
C SER A 363 -2.24 31.92 -28.83
N THR A 364 -2.44 33.24 -28.87
CA THR A 364 -2.90 33.93 -30.08
C THR A 364 -1.83 33.91 -31.17
N THR A 365 -2.21 34.20 -32.41
CA THR A 365 -1.24 34.56 -33.47
C THR A 365 -0.54 35.88 -33.12
N ALA A 366 0.58 36.20 -33.79
CA ALA A 366 1.20 37.51 -33.65
C ALA A 366 0.28 38.61 -34.21
N GLY A 367 0.08 39.68 -33.43
CA GLY A 367 -0.63 40.87 -33.91
C GLY A 367 0.21 41.67 -34.90
N THR A 368 -0.44 42.42 -35.79
CA THR A 368 0.22 43.33 -36.73
C THR A 368 0.11 44.79 -36.27
N THR A 369 0.92 45.67 -36.85
CA THR A 369 0.85 47.12 -36.60
C THR A 369 -0.58 47.63 -36.77
N GLY A 370 -1.05 48.43 -35.80
CA GLY A 370 -2.40 49.00 -35.81
C GLY A 370 -3.50 48.06 -35.30
N GLN A 371 -3.13 46.95 -34.64
CA GLN A 371 -4.08 46.07 -33.96
C GLN A 371 -4.01 46.20 -32.43
N PHE A 372 -5.12 45.88 -31.77
CA PHE A 372 -5.23 45.73 -30.33
C PHE A 372 -5.87 44.38 -29.99
N LEU A 373 -5.52 43.79 -28.85
CA LEU A 373 -6.10 42.53 -28.39
C LEU A 373 -7.38 42.81 -27.61
N THR A 374 -8.47 42.14 -28.00
CA THR A 374 -9.73 42.13 -27.26
C THR A 374 -9.87 40.84 -26.49
N ALA A 375 -10.35 40.90 -25.26
CA ALA A 375 -10.72 39.74 -24.47
C ALA A 375 -12.10 39.99 -23.85
N THR A 376 -13.01 39.03 -24.02
CA THR A 376 -14.35 39.06 -23.41
C THR A 376 -14.55 37.82 -22.56
N SER A 377 -15.53 37.81 -21.66
CA SER A 377 -15.82 36.63 -20.83
C SER A 377 -16.39 35.43 -21.60
N ALA A 378 -16.72 35.60 -22.89
CA ALA A 378 -17.45 34.60 -23.68
C ALA A 378 -16.67 34.05 -24.88
N THR A 379 -15.53 34.64 -25.25
CA THR A 379 -14.74 34.20 -26.42
C THR A 379 -13.24 34.33 -26.17
N PRO A 380 -12.42 33.46 -26.78
CA PRO A 380 -10.97 33.58 -26.74
C PRO A 380 -10.49 34.97 -27.19
N PRO A 381 -9.36 35.46 -26.64
CA PRO A 381 -8.81 36.75 -27.05
C PRO A 381 -8.48 36.80 -28.54
N ALA A 382 -8.84 37.91 -29.19
CA ALA A 382 -8.66 38.10 -30.62
C ALA A 382 -8.11 39.48 -30.96
N TRP A 383 -7.21 39.54 -31.94
CA TRP A 383 -6.69 40.79 -32.48
C TRP A 383 -7.77 41.51 -33.31
N LYS A 384 -7.89 42.81 -33.09
CA LYS A 384 -8.81 43.72 -33.79
C LYS A 384 -8.04 44.91 -34.33
N THR A 385 -8.45 45.45 -35.47
CA THR A 385 -7.85 46.67 -36.02
C THR A 385 -8.35 47.88 -35.25
N ILE A 386 -7.52 48.92 -35.07
CA ILE A 386 -7.91 50.15 -34.35
C ILE A 386 -9.19 50.79 -34.94
N ALA A 387 -9.46 50.63 -36.23
CA ALA A 387 -10.68 51.11 -36.87
C ALA A 387 -11.97 50.44 -36.33
N GLU A 388 -11.86 49.25 -35.75
CA GLU A 388 -12.96 48.51 -35.13
C GLU A 388 -13.15 48.85 -33.64
N ALA A 389 -12.33 49.76 -33.08
CA ALA A 389 -12.29 50.10 -31.65
C ALA A 389 -13.47 50.97 -31.15
N GLY A 390 -14.64 50.88 -31.77
CA GLY A 390 -15.83 51.72 -31.55
C GLY A 390 -15.89 52.46 -30.21
N ALA A 391 -16.00 53.78 -30.27
CA ALA A 391 -16.17 54.72 -29.15
C ALA A 391 -15.10 54.74 -28.03
N ILE A 392 -14.03 53.94 -28.10
CA ILE A 392 -12.93 54.02 -27.11
C ILE A 392 -11.85 54.97 -27.64
N ALA A 393 -11.72 56.14 -27.02
CA ALA A 393 -10.63 57.06 -27.32
C ALA A 393 -9.29 56.43 -26.92
N LEU A 394 -8.30 56.50 -27.81
CA LEU A 394 -6.93 56.06 -27.55
C LEU A 394 -6.34 56.80 -26.33
N PRO A 395 -5.40 56.18 -25.57
CA PRO A 395 -4.77 56.85 -24.44
C PRO A 395 -4.03 58.10 -24.92
N PRO A 396 -4.06 59.22 -24.17
CA PRO A 396 -3.27 60.39 -24.50
C PRO A 396 -1.77 60.08 -24.34
N ASN A 397 -1.00 60.22 -25.43
CA ASN A 397 0.46 60.19 -25.46
C ASN A 397 1.14 58.86 -25.01
N PRO A 398 0.87 57.71 -25.67
CA PRO A 398 1.51 56.45 -25.33
C PRO A 398 3.02 56.49 -25.58
N GLN A 399 3.81 55.99 -24.64
CA GLN A 399 5.27 55.87 -24.79
C GLN A 399 5.64 54.65 -25.64
N ILE A 400 6.79 54.69 -26.34
CA ILE A 400 7.31 53.54 -27.07
C ILE A 400 7.53 52.37 -26.09
N GLY A 401 6.97 51.21 -26.41
CA GLY A 401 7.02 50.02 -25.56
C GLY A 401 5.94 49.96 -24.47
N GLN A 402 5.15 51.01 -24.26
CA GLN A 402 4.10 50.98 -23.25
C GLN A 402 2.96 50.04 -23.66
N VAL A 403 2.66 49.06 -22.81
CA VAL A 403 1.43 48.25 -22.91
C VAL A 403 0.38 48.87 -22.00
N VAL A 404 -0.83 49.09 -22.52
CA VAL A 404 -1.96 49.66 -21.78
C VAL A 404 -3.19 48.76 -21.90
N GLN A 405 -3.98 48.70 -20.84
CA GLN A 405 -5.25 47.97 -20.79
C GLN A 405 -6.38 48.97 -20.55
N TYR A 406 -7.43 48.92 -21.36
CA TYR A 406 -8.66 49.66 -21.10
C TYR A 406 -9.57 48.82 -20.18
N LYS A 407 -9.83 49.29 -18.97
CA LYS A 407 -10.68 48.61 -17.97
C LYS A 407 -11.43 49.65 -17.15
N ASN A 408 -12.70 49.39 -16.86
CA ASN A 408 -13.55 50.27 -16.05
C ASN A 408 -13.56 51.73 -16.54
N SER A 409 -13.66 51.91 -17.85
CA SER A 409 -13.67 53.23 -18.52
C SER A 409 -12.37 54.05 -18.40
N ALA A 410 -11.25 53.43 -18.02
CA ALA A 410 -9.95 54.08 -17.90
C ALA A 410 -8.82 53.26 -18.56
N TRP A 411 -7.79 53.97 -19.03
CA TRP A 411 -6.54 53.35 -19.49
C TRP A 411 -5.62 53.11 -18.30
N ILE A 412 -5.19 51.86 -18.13
CA ILE A 412 -4.30 51.41 -17.06
C ILE A 412 -2.99 50.92 -17.70
N PRO A 413 -1.82 51.46 -17.33
CA PRO A 413 -0.54 50.90 -17.74
C PRO A 413 -0.41 49.45 -17.24
N VAL A 414 -0.13 48.52 -18.14
CA VAL A 414 0.23 47.15 -17.78
C VAL A 414 1.74 47.10 -17.72
N GLY A 415 2.29 46.79 -16.55
CA GLY A 415 3.73 46.57 -16.38
C GLY A 415 4.17 45.31 -17.12
N VAL A 416 4.34 45.41 -18.44
CA VAL A 416 4.98 44.37 -19.25
C VAL A 416 6.44 44.80 -19.41
N PRO A 417 7.42 44.00 -18.96
CA PRO A 417 8.81 44.25 -19.29
C PRO A 417 8.95 44.24 -20.81
N VAL A 418 9.27 45.39 -21.38
CA VAL A 418 9.54 45.51 -22.81
C VAL A 418 10.91 44.88 -23.03
N PHE A 419 10.91 43.62 -23.47
CA PHE A 419 12.13 42.93 -23.88
C PHE A 419 12.59 43.49 -25.22
N THR A 420 13.30 44.61 -25.21
CA THR A 420 14.19 44.93 -26.31
C THR A 420 15.28 43.88 -26.30
N ALA A 421 15.31 42.99 -27.30
CA ALA A 421 16.36 41.99 -27.43
C ALA A 421 17.73 42.66 -27.30
N CYS A 422 18.49 42.27 -26.28
CA CYS A 422 19.83 42.79 -26.08
C CYS A 422 20.74 42.23 -27.17
N THR A 423 21.09 43.05 -28.16
CA THR A 423 21.93 42.67 -29.31
C THR A 423 23.36 42.31 -28.92
N ASP A 424 23.81 42.80 -27.77
CA ASP A 424 25.18 42.60 -27.27
C ASP A 424 25.24 41.55 -26.15
N CYS A 425 24.15 40.79 -25.98
CA CYS A 425 24.04 39.74 -24.99
C CYS A 425 24.27 38.36 -25.60
N GLY A 426 24.81 37.46 -24.78
CA GLY A 426 25.02 36.07 -25.14
C GLY A 426 24.87 35.16 -23.92
N THR A 427 25.40 33.95 -24.03
CA THR A 427 25.50 33.04 -22.90
C THR A 427 26.86 32.35 -22.86
N VAL A 428 27.25 31.89 -21.68
CA VAL A 428 28.39 31.01 -21.45
C VAL A 428 27.95 29.87 -20.54
N THR A 429 28.52 28.68 -20.73
CA THR A 429 28.25 27.50 -19.89
C THR A 429 29.52 27.07 -19.18
N ASP A 430 29.45 26.79 -17.89
CA ASP A 430 30.59 26.22 -17.13
C ASP A 430 30.66 24.67 -17.26
N THR A 431 31.65 24.07 -16.60
CA THR A 431 31.86 22.61 -16.57
C THR A 431 30.74 21.86 -15.85
N ASP A 432 29.92 22.56 -15.05
CA ASP A 432 28.79 22.00 -14.29
C ASP A 432 27.46 22.12 -15.05
N ASN A 433 27.48 22.55 -16.32
CA ASN A 433 26.32 22.85 -17.16
C ASN A 433 25.46 24.03 -16.66
N ASN A 434 26.03 24.91 -15.85
CA ASN A 434 25.38 26.16 -15.51
C ASN A 434 25.48 27.13 -16.67
N VAL A 435 24.33 27.55 -17.21
CA VAL A 435 24.25 28.60 -18.23
C VAL A 435 24.16 29.97 -17.56
N TYR A 436 25.00 30.91 -17.99
CA TYR A 436 25.02 32.30 -17.54
C TYR A 436 24.76 33.23 -18.71
N THR A 437 23.95 34.27 -18.48
CA THR A 437 23.82 35.37 -19.43
C THR A 437 25.08 36.23 -19.43
N THR A 438 25.48 36.69 -20.60
CA THR A 438 26.66 37.54 -20.81
C THR A 438 26.27 38.81 -21.54
N ARG A 439 27.09 39.86 -21.41
CA ARG A 439 26.97 41.10 -22.18
C ARG A 439 28.32 41.71 -22.48
N THR A 440 28.46 42.29 -23.68
CA THR A 440 29.57 43.20 -24.00
C THR A 440 29.30 44.61 -23.45
N PHE A 441 30.11 45.06 -22.51
CA PHE A 441 30.07 46.39 -21.91
C PHE A 441 31.08 47.31 -22.57
N GLY A 442 30.76 47.82 -23.77
CA GLY A 442 31.63 48.74 -24.50
C GLY A 442 33.09 48.25 -24.57
N THR A 443 34.02 49.10 -24.15
CA THR A 443 35.47 48.75 -24.08
C THR A 443 35.84 47.92 -22.85
N ALA A 444 34.95 47.75 -21.88
CA ALA A 444 35.18 46.89 -20.72
C ALA A 444 35.10 45.39 -21.06
N GLY A 445 34.70 45.05 -22.29
CA GLY A 445 34.66 43.68 -22.81
C GLY A 445 33.40 42.90 -22.42
N THR A 446 33.44 41.58 -22.59
CA THR A 446 32.29 40.70 -22.32
C THR A 446 32.31 40.21 -20.88
N TRP A 447 31.21 40.42 -20.15
CA TRP A 447 31.05 40.04 -18.75
C TRP A 447 29.86 39.12 -18.56
N MET A 448 29.93 38.27 -17.55
CA MET A 448 28.75 37.61 -17.01
C MET A 448 27.83 38.63 -16.33
N THR A 449 26.53 38.57 -16.63
CA THR A 449 25.49 39.37 -15.98
C THR A 449 24.84 38.65 -14.79
N GLN A 450 25.33 37.46 -14.45
CA GLN A 450 24.95 36.67 -13.28
C GLN A 450 26.18 36.27 -12.47
N ASN A 451 25.99 36.00 -11.18
CA ASN A 451 27.06 35.49 -10.32
C ASN A 451 27.40 34.05 -10.71
N LEU A 452 28.70 33.73 -10.68
CA LEU A 452 29.22 32.40 -10.92
C LEU A 452 28.66 31.41 -9.88
N ARG A 453 28.40 30.18 -10.32
CA ARG A 453 27.88 29.07 -9.49
C ARG A 453 28.53 27.73 -9.79
N ALA A 454 29.74 27.76 -10.35
CA ALA A 454 30.58 26.61 -10.60
C ALA A 454 31.05 25.99 -9.27
N ALA A 455 30.81 24.70 -9.09
CA ALA A 455 31.36 23.87 -8.02
C ALA A 455 32.62 23.12 -8.48
N ASN A 456 32.88 23.02 -9.80
CA ASN A 456 34.09 22.44 -10.37
C ASN A 456 34.83 23.47 -11.24
N PHE A 457 36.17 23.42 -11.22
CA PHE A 457 37.01 24.19 -12.12
C PHE A 457 36.79 23.75 -13.58
N ALA A 458 37.23 24.58 -14.54
CA ALA A 458 37.13 24.28 -15.97
C ALA A 458 37.70 22.87 -16.34
N GLY A 459 38.74 22.41 -15.64
CA GLY A 459 39.33 21.08 -15.79
C GLY A 459 38.62 19.93 -15.07
N GLY A 460 37.46 20.18 -14.43
CA GLY A 460 36.63 19.17 -13.76
C GLY A 460 37.02 18.86 -12.31
N SER A 461 38.09 19.45 -11.78
CA SER A 461 38.45 19.29 -10.36
C SER A 461 37.50 20.06 -9.44
N PRO A 462 37.10 19.51 -8.28
CA PRO A 462 36.24 20.21 -7.32
C PRO A 462 36.88 21.48 -6.75
N ILE A 463 36.06 22.51 -6.57
CA ILE A 463 36.43 23.76 -5.89
C ILE A 463 36.15 23.58 -4.39
N THR A 464 37.16 23.63 -3.54
CA THR A 464 37.00 23.45 -2.07
C THR A 464 36.70 24.75 -1.32
N GLY A 465 36.83 25.90 -1.99
CA GLY A 465 36.80 27.23 -1.38
C GLY A 465 35.48 28.00 -1.46
N TYR A 466 34.36 27.37 -1.82
CA TYR A 466 33.07 28.06 -1.98
C TYR A 466 32.11 27.90 -0.78
N SER A 467 31.07 28.72 -0.72
CA SER A 467 29.95 28.64 0.23
C SER A 467 28.65 29.14 -0.39
N TYR A 468 27.53 28.77 0.22
CA TYR A 468 26.20 29.18 -0.23
C TYR A 468 25.82 30.56 0.30
N PRO A 469 25.14 31.42 -0.48
CA PRO A 469 24.55 32.65 0.03
C PRO A 469 23.65 32.37 1.23
N ASN A 470 23.78 33.17 2.29
CA ASN A 470 23.04 32.95 3.55
C ASN A 470 23.19 31.54 4.17
N ASN A 471 24.24 30.80 3.80
CA ASN A 471 24.40 29.37 4.12
C ASN A 471 23.19 28.49 3.66
N ASP A 472 22.47 28.90 2.61
CA ASP A 472 21.30 28.19 2.07
C ASP A 472 21.52 27.75 0.60
N PRO A 473 21.52 26.44 0.30
CA PRO A 473 21.72 25.94 -1.06
C PRO A 473 20.59 26.31 -2.03
N LEU A 474 19.37 26.65 -1.56
CA LEU A 474 18.27 27.06 -2.44
C LEU A 474 18.56 28.39 -3.15
N MET A 475 19.51 29.17 -2.61
CA MET A 475 19.85 30.50 -3.08
C MET A 475 20.85 30.49 -4.25
N VAL A 476 21.46 29.34 -4.55
CA VAL A 476 22.49 29.21 -5.59
C VAL A 476 21.96 29.54 -6.98
N SER A 477 20.72 29.13 -7.27
CA SER A 477 20.08 29.32 -8.58
C SER A 477 19.94 30.79 -8.97
N SER A 478 19.68 31.67 -7.99
CA SER A 478 19.50 33.10 -8.22
C SER A 478 20.74 33.90 -7.84
N GLY A 479 21.35 33.61 -6.69
CA GLY A 479 22.42 34.40 -6.08
C GLY A 479 23.86 33.95 -6.41
N GLY A 480 24.05 32.77 -6.98
CA GLY A 480 25.36 32.19 -7.25
C GLY A 480 26.04 31.59 -6.02
N LEU A 481 27.31 31.23 -6.16
CA LEU A 481 28.18 30.77 -5.05
C LEU A 481 29.12 31.90 -4.61
N LEU A 482 29.58 31.81 -3.36
CA LEU A 482 30.55 32.73 -2.78
C LEU A 482 31.91 32.03 -2.66
N TYR A 483 32.97 32.59 -3.21
CA TYR A 483 34.30 31.97 -3.33
C TYR A 483 35.32 32.67 -2.42
N ASN A 484 36.22 31.91 -1.80
CA ASN A 484 37.39 32.47 -1.11
C ASN A 484 38.50 32.85 -2.09
N TRP A 485 39.54 33.51 -1.58
CA TRP A 485 40.66 33.96 -2.40
C TRP A 485 41.42 32.82 -3.09
N ALA A 486 41.61 31.68 -2.42
CA ALA A 486 42.29 30.53 -3.01
C ALA A 486 41.56 30.01 -4.27
N ALA A 487 40.22 29.96 -4.22
CA ALA A 487 39.41 29.60 -5.38
C ALA A 487 39.49 30.67 -6.48
N VAL A 488 39.46 31.97 -6.11
CA VAL A 488 39.62 33.09 -7.05
C VAL A 488 40.95 33.03 -7.80
N GLN A 489 42.05 32.79 -7.10
CA GLN A 489 43.40 32.67 -7.69
C GLN A 489 43.55 31.45 -8.59
N ALA A 490 42.85 30.36 -8.28
CA ALA A 490 42.78 29.17 -9.13
C ALA A 490 41.85 29.34 -10.36
N ASN A 491 41.20 30.51 -10.49
CA ASN A 491 40.23 30.86 -11.53
C ASN A 491 39.04 29.88 -11.64
N PRO A 492 37.93 30.12 -10.93
CA PRO A 492 36.75 29.26 -10.96
C PRO A 492 35.90 29.45 -12.23
N CYS A 493 36.27 30.37 -13.11
CA CYS A 493 35.51 30.73 -14.30
C CYS A 493 35.56 29.66 -15.41
N PRO A 494 34.57 29.66 -16.34
CA PRO A 494 34.58 28.77 -17.50
C PRO A 494 35.83 28.92 -18.37
N THR A 495 36.09 27.92 -19.22
CA THR A 495 37.20 27.98 -20.19
C THR A 495 37.11 29.23 -21.06
N GLY A 496 38.22 29.99 -21.13
CA GLY A 496 38.29 31.25 -21.85
C GLY A 496 37.69 32.45 -21.10
N TRP A 497 37.44 32.31 -19.80
CA TRP A 497 36.99 33.38 -18.92
C TRP A 497 37.86 33.44 -17.66
N SER A 498 37.98 34.62 -17.05
CA SER A 498 38.75 34.84 -15.83
C SER A 498 38.01 35.70 -14.81
N VAL A 499 38.40 35.59 -13.54
CA VAL A 499 37.99 36.57 -12.52
C VAL A 499 38.58 37.95 -12.90
N PRO A 500 37.79 39.02 -12.97
CA PRO A 500 38.24 40.33 -13.43
C PRO A 500 39.27 40.97 -12.49
N SER A 501 40.21 41.72 -13.03
CA SER A 501 41.11 42.58 -12.25
C SER A 501 40.42 43.83 -11.73
N ASP A 502 41.06 44.53 -10.80
CA ASP A 502 40.58 45.81 -10.29
C ASP A 502 40.49 46.89 -11.40
N ALA A 503 41.39 46.80 -12.39
CA ALA A 503 41.34 47.63 -13.59
C ALA A 503 40.14 47.29 -14.48
N ASP A 504 39.82 45.99 -14.67
CA ASP A 504 38.64 45.55 -15.40
C ASP A 504 37.34 46.06 -14.75
N TRP A 505 37.24 45.96 -13.43
CA TRP A 505 36.12 46.52 -12.67
C TRP A 505 35.99 48.03 -12.88
N SER A 506 37.10 48.76 -12.86
CA SER A 506 37.09 50.20 -13.11
C SER A 506 36.59 50.53 -14.53
N ALA A 507 37.02 49.78 -15.55
CA ALA A 507 36.53 49.95 -16.92
C ALA A 507 35.01 49.67 -17.04
N LEU A 508 34.51 48.64 -16.35
CA LEU A 508 33.07 48.32 -16.32
C LEU A 508 32.27 49.44 -15.65
N GLU A 509 32.74 49.95 -14.52
CA GLU A 509 32.10 51.04 -13.79
C GLU A 509 32.03 52.31 -14.65
N HIS A 510 33.11 52.64 -15.37
CA HIS A 510 33.12 53.74 -16.34
C HIS A 510 32.06 53.57 -17.41
N GLU A 511 32.02 52.41 -18.08
CA GLU A 511 31.05 52.16 -19.15
C GLU A 511 29.60 52.30 -18.66
N ILE A 512 29.28 51.75 -17.48
CA ILE A 512 27.93 51.80 -16.93
C ILE A 512 27.53 53.24 -16.56
N ALA A 513 28.44 54.01 -15.97
CA ALA A 513 28.16 55.37 -15.56
C ALA A 513 28.11 56.37 -16.73
N ASP A 514 28.89 56.12 -17.80
CA ASP A 514 28.89 56.94 -19.02
C ASP A 514 27.73 56.64 -19.96
N ASN A 515 27.13 55.44 -19.84
CA ASN A 515 26.02 54.96 -20.68
C ASN A 515 24.84 54.41 -19.86
N PRO A 516 24.28 55.20 -18.91
CA PRO A 516 23.28 54.74 -17.95
C PRO A 516 22.05 54.10 -18.61
N ASP A 517 21.53 54.69 -19.69
CA ASP A 517 20.32 54.23 -20.39
C ASP A 517 20.48 52.86 -21.08
N LYS A 518 21.72 52.44 -21.34
CA LYS A 518 21.99 51.11 -21.91
C LYS A 518 21.79 50.00 -20.89
N TYR A 519 22.07 50.26 -19.62
CA TYR A 519 22.16 49.24 -18.57
C TYR A 519 21.11 49.39 -17.46
N SER A 520 20.43 50.54 -17.40
CA SER A 520 19.39 50.87 -16.41
C SER A 520 18.00 50.99 -17.04
N THR A 521 16.95 50.77 -16.24
CA THR A 521 15.53 50.99 -16.59
C THR A 521 15.07 52.42 -16.34
N THR A 522 15.88 53.23 -15.66
CA THR A 522 15.59 54.64 -15.37
C THR A 522 16.72 55.53 -15.86
N ILE A 523 16.34 56.70 -16.40
CA ILE A 523 17.27 57.71 -16.91
C ILE A 523 18.07 58.28 -15.74
N HIS A 524 19.40 58.25 -15.85
CA HIS A 524 20.31 58.84 -14.88
C HIS A 524 21.25 59.83 -15.58
N SER A 525 21.61 60.91 -14.89
CA SER A 525 22.69 61.79 -15.32
C SER A 525 24.03 61.06 -15.18
N LYS A 526 24.93 61.24 -16.16
CA LYS A 526 26.31 60.75 -16.06
C LYS A 526 26.94 61.28 -14.78
N SER A 527 27.43 60.39 -13.92
CA SER A 527 28.02 60.78 -12.64
C SER A 527 29.08 59.76 -12.23
N LEU A 528 30.34 60.18 -12.34
CA LEU A 528 31.50 59.49 -11.78
C LEU A 528 32.29 60.47 -10.93
N THR A 529 32.69 60.03 -9.75
CA THR A 529 33.73 60.67 -8.95
C THR A 529 34.67 59.55 -8.54
N PHE A 530 35.86 59.50 -9.14
CA PHE A 530 36.92 58.58 -8.72
C PHE A 530 37.93 59.35 -7.87
N PRO A 531 37.82 59.34 -6.54
CA PRO A 531 39.00 59.57 -5.73
C PRO A 531 39.99 58.43 -6.03
N ASP A 532 41.23 58.79 -6.35
CA ASP A 532 42.33 57.86 -6.62
C ASP A 532 42.45 56.75 -5.55
N ASP A 533 42.94 55.58 -5.95
CA ASP A 533 43.56 54.42 -5.26
C ASP A 533 43.40 54.15 -3.74
N VAL A 534 42.44 54.74 -3.03
CA VAL A 534 42.26 54.55 -1.59
C VAL A 534 41.25 53.42 -1.32
N ALA A 535 41.53 52.56 -0.35
CA ALA A 535 40.59 51.55 0.13
C ALA A 535 39.37 52.18 0.81
N ASP A 536 38.20 51.54 0.68
CA ASP A 536 36.89 52.04 1.11
C ASP A 536 36.49 53.38 0.48
N SER A 537 36.96 53.65 -0.74
CA SER A 537 36.57 54.83 -1.51
C SER A 537 35.20 54.66 -2.17
N TYR A 538 34.38 55.71 -2.04
CA TYR A 538 33.17 55.88 -2.82
C TYR A 538 33.53 56.22 -4.27
N ARG A 539 33.02 55.46 -5.25
CA ARG A 539 33.39 55.59 -6.67
C ARG A 539 32.38 56.35 -7.54
N GLY A 540 31.24 56.73 -6.98
CA GLY A 540 30.17 57.41 -7.73
C GLY A 540 28.80 56.79 -7.49
N ALA A 541 27.76 57.49 -7.93
CA ALA A 541 26.35 57.13 -7.69
C ALA A 541 25.80 56.07 -8.66
N HIS A 542 26.64 55.51 -9.53
CA HIS A 542 26.27 54.47 -10.52
C HIS A 542 25.94 53.12 -9.90
N GLY A 543 26.13 52.95 -8.58
CA GLY A 543 25.73 51.76 -7.85
C GLY A 543 24.23 51.46 -7.93
N THR A 544 23.36 52.48 -8.07
CA THR A 544 21.92 52.27 -8.32
C THR A 544 21.70 51.51 -9.62
N MET A 545 22.47 51.81 -10.66
CA MET A 545 22.34 51.21 -12.00
C MET A 545 23.03 49.86 -12.11
N MET A 546 23.96 49.55 -11.21
CA MET A 546 24.56 48.23 -11.11
C MET A 546 23.70 47.26 -10.31
N LYS A 547 22.96 47.74 -9.29
CA LYS A 547 22.09 46.92 -8.45
C LYS A 547 20.90 46.36 -9.24
N SER A 548 20.56 45.12 -8.94
CA SER A 548 19.34 44.46 -9.44
C SER A 548 18.09 45.25 -9.03
N SER A 549 17.14 45.36 -9.96
CA SER A 549 15.78 45.86 -9.71
C SER A 549 14.90 44.84 -9.00
N LEU A 550 15.30 43.57 -8.97
CA LEU A 550 14.65 42.52 -8.21
C LEU A 550 15.30 42.36 -6.82
N PRO A 551 14.49 42.21 -5.75
CA PRO A 551 15.01 41.86 -4.44
C PRO A 551 15.55 40.43 -4.44
N VAL A 552 16.48 40.15 -3.53
CA VAL A 552 16.87 38.77 -3.23
C VAL A 552 15.74 38.10 -2.44
N LEU A 553 15.12 37.05 -2.99
CA LEU A 553 13.99 36.36 -2.35
C LEU A 553 14.49 35.40 -1.27
N HIS A 554 13.82 35.34 -0.11
CA HIS A 554 14.02 34.25 0.87
C HIS A 554 12.77 34.02 1.72
N ALA A 555 12.44 32.75 1.99
CA ALA A 555 11.29 32.33 2.78
C ALA A 555 11.51 32.42 4.31
N THR A 556 12.77 32.41 4.78
CA THR A 556 13.11 32.34 6.20
C THR A 556 14.18 33.36 6.58
N ARG A 557 13.79 34.62 6.70
CA ARG A 557 14.67 35.72 7.17
C ARG A 557 15.49 35.26 8.40
N PRO A 558 16.83 35.31 8.39
CA PRO A 558 17.61 35.06 9.59
C PRO A 558 17.25 36.12 10.63
N SER A 559 17.01 35.66 11.84
CA SER A 559 16.66 36.39 13.06
C SER A 559 17.76 37.34 13.57
N SER A 560 18.71 37.76 12.73
CA SER A 560 19.71 38.76 13.09
C SER A 560 19.11 40.17 13.03
N GLY A 561 18.30 40.52 14.03
CA GLY A 561 18.21 41.84 14.68
C GLY A 561 17.87 43.11 13.87
N TYR A 562 17.73 43.09 12.55
CA TYR A 562 17.46 44.32 11.79
C TYR A 562 15.96 44.50 11.56
N ALA A 563 15.36 45.51 12.19
CA ALA A 563 13.93 45.74 12.20
C ALA A 563 13.39 46.25 10.85
N THR A 564 12.19 45.77 10.51
CA THR A 564 11.26 46.24 9.45
C THR A 564 11.58 45.93 7.98
N PRO A 565 10.55 45.66 7.14
CA PRO A 565 10.68 45.63 5.70
C PRO A 565 10.86 47.07 5.20
N VAL A 566 12.10 47.55 5.19
CA VAL A 566 12.40 48.78 4.47
C VAL A 566 12.07 48.50 3.00
N PRO A 567 11.31 49.36 2.30
CA PRO A 567 11.18 49.28 0.86
C PRO A 567 12.60 49.44 0.32
N TYR A 568 13.26 48.32 0.03
CA TYR A 568 14.64 48.32 -0.42
C TYR A 568 14.73 49.28 -1.60
N PRO A 569 15.64 50.26 -1.61
CA PRO A 569 15.95 51.01 -2.81
C PRO A 569 16.40 50.00 -3.86
N VAL A 570 15.44 49.55 -4.66
CA VAL A 570 15.65 48.65 -5.77
C VAL A 570 16.68 49.31 -6.64
N GLY A 571 17.69 48.55 -7.04
CA GLY A 571 18.52 49.02 -8.12
C GLY A 571 17.65 49.27 -9.33
N CYS A 572 18.19 49.99 -10.29
CA CYS A 572 17.53 50.27 -11.55
C CYS A 572 18.22 49.54 -12.69
N SER A 573 19.17 48.64 -12.42
CA SER A 573 19.72 47.79 -13.47
C SER A 573 18.58 47.08 -14.22
N LYS A 574 18.72 47.03 -15.54
CA LYS A 574 18.02 46.03 -16.36
C LYS A 574 18.29 44.63 -15.79
N LEU A 575 17.38 43.68 -16.05
CA LEU A 575 17.60 42.31 -15.60
C LEU A 575 18.85 41.73 -16.27
N ALA A 576 19.42 40.69 -15.66
CA ALA A 576 20.61 40.02 -16.22
C ALA A 576 20.37 39.53 -17.66
N ALA A 577 19.17 39.02 -17.94
CA ALA A 577 18.74 38.58 -19.27
C ALA A 577 18.53 39.73 -20.27
N ASP A 578 18.26 40.93 -19.77
CA ASP A 578 18.10 42.16 -20.57
C ASP A 578 19.44 42.91 -20.74
N GLY A 579 20.52 42.31 -20.24
CA GLY A 579 21.87 42.86 -20.32
C GLY A 579 22.14 43.99 -19.34
N GLY A 580 21.47 44.05 -18.20
CA GLY A 580 21.94 44.87 -17.08
C GLY A 580 22.98 44.13 -16.24
N PHE A 581 23.75 44.87 -15.44
CA PHE A 581 24.71 44.24 -14.53
C PHE A 581 23.99 43.42 -13.45
N ALA A 582 22.85 43.88 -12.95
CA ALA A 582 21.93 43.15 -12.08
C ALA A 582 22.59 42.54 -10.83
N ALA A 583 23.38 43.33 -10.10
CA ALA A 583 24.01 42.92 -8.85
C ALA A 583 22.97 42.54 -7.80
N LEU A 584 22.98 41.28 -7.36
CA LEU A 584 22.16 40.79 -6.27
C LEU A 584 22.88 40.97 -4.93
N LEU A 585 22.15 41.40 -3.91
CA LEU A 585 22.68 41.68 -2.57
C LEU A 585 22.74 40.41 -1.72
N VAL A 586 23.59 39.46 -2.12
CA VAL A 586 23.69 38.12 -1.54
C VAL A 586 24.59 38.04 -0.30
N GLY A 587 25.11 39.17 0.17
CA GLY A 587 25.98 39.25 1.35
C GLY A 587 27.32 38.56 1.13
N SER A 588 27.83 37.98 2.22
CA SER A 588 29.14 37.35 2.28
C SER A 588 29.17 36.21 3.30
N VAL A 589 30.18 35.34 3.22
CA VAL A 589 30.49 34.39 4.30
C VAL A 589 31.90 34.69 4.80
N ASN A 590 32.03 34.96 6.09
CA ASN A 590 33.32 35.29 6.68
C ASN A 590 34.24 34.06 6.81
N SER A 591 35.47 34.26 7.27
CA SER A 591 36.46 33.20 7.50
C SER A 591 35.97 32.08 8.43
N SER A 592 35.08 32.38 9.40
CA SER A 592 34.48 31.40 10.31
C SER A 592 33.31 30.61 9.73
N GLY A 593 32.91 30.86 8.48
CA GLY A 593 31.77 30.19 7.84
C GLY A 593 30.40 30.82 8.19
N THR A 594 30.40 31.99 8.82
CA THR A 594 29.18 32.72 9.18
C THR A 594 28.73 33.59 8.02
N ALA A 595 27.52 33.37 7.52
CA ALA A 595 26.90 34.26 6.56
C ALA A 595 26.49 35.59 7.20
N THR A 596 26.82 36.69 6.55
CA THR A 596 26.53 38.06 7.01
C THR A 596 26.00 38.90 5.85
N ASN A 597 25.32 40.01 6.18
CA ASN A 597 24.99 41.06 5.21
C ASN A 597 24.04 40.67 4.05
N TYR A 598 23.38 39.51 4.13
CA TYR A 598 22.40 39.08 3.15
C TYR A 598 21.25 40.08 3.01
N GLY A 599 20.89 40.44 1.77
CA GLY A 599 19.90 41.48 1.46
C GLY A 599 20.35 42.92 1.71
N ARG A 600 21.58 43.11 2.22
CA ARG A 600 22.15 44.44 2.52
C ARG A 600 23.27 44.81 1.58
N TYR A 601 24.20 43.90 1.33
CA TYR A 601 25.36 44.15 0.48
C TYR A 601 25.49 43.09 -0.62
N GLY A 602 26.01 43.49 -1.78
CA GLY A 602 26.51 42.58 -2.81
C GLY A 602 28.00 42.80 -2.97
N TYR A 603 28.80 41.81 -2.57
CA TYR A 603 30.27 41.86 -2.65
C TYR A 603 30.77 41.05 -3.84
N PHE A 604 31.77 41.59 -4.52
CA PHE A 604 32.38 40.99 -5.70
C PHE A 604 33.90 41.01 -5.62
N TRP A 605 34.52 39.86 -5.85
CA TRP A 605 35.97 39.78 -5.94
C TRP A 605 36.50 40.42 -7.23
N SER A 606 37.64 41.11 -7.10
CA SER A 606 38.61 41.19 -8.18
C SER A 606 39.68 40.12 -7.97
N ASN A 607 40.47 39.77 -8.99
CA ASN A 607 41.66 38.92 -8.84
C ASN A 607 42.94 39.70 -8.49
N THR A 608 42.82 40.94 -8.03
CA THR A 608 43.97 41.80 -7.72
C THR A 608 44.33 41.70 -6.24
N ASP A 609 45.55 41.23 -5.98
CA ASP A 609 46.11 41.08 -4.64
C ASP A 609 46.39 42.44 -3.97
N SER A 610 46.31 42.48 -2.65
CA SER A 610 46.67 43.63 -1.82
C SER A 610 47.42 43.19 -0.56
N GLY A 611 48.37 42.25 -0.69
CA GLY A 611 49.15 41.72 0.42
C GLY A 611 48.40 40.61 1.16
N ASN A 612 47.97 40.88 2.41
CA ASN A 612 47.17 39.92 3.20
C ASN A 612 45.67 39.98 2.86
N ASP A 613 45.27 40.98 2.06
CA ASP A 613 43.91 41.21 1.63
C ASP A 613 43.83 41.13 0.10
N ALA A 614 42.62 41.17 -0.45
CA ALA A 614 42.37 41.27 -1.88
C ALA A 614 41.35 42.37 -2.19
N TRP A 615 41.46 42.95 -3.38
CA TRP A 615 40.57 44.03 -3.81
C TRP A 615 39.17 43.50 -4.15
N CYS A 616 38.15 44.23 -3.72
CA CYS A 616 36.74 43.90 -3.99
C CYS A 616 35.93 45.15 -4.37
N ARG A 617 34.72 44.90 -4.89
CA ARG A 617 33.66 45.89 -5.09
C ARG A 617 32.46 45.53 -4.25
N TYR A 618 31.78 46.53 -3.72
CA TYR A 618 30.49 46.31 -3.07
C TYR A 618 29.48 47.42 -3.33
N VAL A 619 28.22 47.00 -3.37
CA VAL A 619 27.04 47.86 -3.44
C VAL A 619 26.14 47.55 -2.25
N SER A 620 25.41 48.55 -1.75
CA SER A 620 24.51 48.39 -0.60
C SER A 620 23.08 48.78 -0.91
N ASN A 621 22.12 48.25 -0.16
CA ASN A 621 20.70 48.59 -0.33
C ASN A 621 20.39 50.05 0.04
N ASP A 622 21.10 50.62 1.00
CA ASP A 622 20.86 51.94 1.59
C ASP A 622 21.66 53.07 0.95
N LYS A 623 22.58 52.77 0.02
CA LYS A 623 23.42 53.77 -0.65
C LYS A 623 23.26 53.71 -2.16
N THR A 624 23.55 54.83 -2.80
CA THR A 624 23.45 54.97 -4.26
C THR A 624 24.71 54.51 -4.98
N GLY A 625 25.86 54.47 -4.31
CA GLY A 625 27.13 54.25 -4.99
C GLY A 625 27.72 52.85 -4.95
N VAL A 626 28.78 52.70 -5.74
CA VAL A 626 29.71 51.58 -5.68
C VAL A 626 30.88 51.96 -4.78
N TYR A 627 31.33 51.01 -3.97
CA TYR A 627 32.49 51.15 -3.12
C TYR A 627 33.57 50.18 -3.54
N ARG A 628 34.82 50.62 -3.43
CA ARG A 628 36.02 49.80 -3.63
C ARG A 628 36.74 49.66 -2.31
N GLY A 629 37.04 48.43 -1.92
CA GLY A 629 37.72 48.13 -0.66
C GLY A 629 38.68 46.98 -0.81
N VAL A 630 39.42 46.71 0.26
CA VAL A 630 40.21 45.49 0.43
C VAL A 630 39.52 44.60 1.44
N SER A 631 39.69 43.29 1.33
CA SER A 631 39.11 42.35 2.26
C SER A 631 39.99 41.15 2.51
N ASP A 632 39.93 40.64 3.72
CA ASP A 632 40.60 39.40 4.14
C ASP A 632 40.33 38.29 3.13
N GLN A 633 41.41 37.69 2.64
CA GLN A 633 41.43 36.62 1.65
C GLN A 633 40.65 35.36 2.09
N ALA A 634 40.39 35.21 3.39
CA ALA A 634 39.57 34.13 3.93
C ALA A 634 38.05 34.36 3.81
N ASN A 635 37.61 35.59 3.51
CA ASN A 635 36.20 35.87 3.23
C ASN A 635 35.76 35.27 1.89
N ARG A 636 34.45 35.07 1.74
CA ARG A 636 33.84 34.53 0.53
C ARG A 636 32.85 35.50 -0.07
N TYR A 637 33.10 35.90 -1.30
CA TYR A 637 32.28 36.85 -2.07
C TYR A 637 31.89 36.30 -3.43
N SER A 638 30.95 36.98 -4.08
CA SER A 638 30.51 36.59 -5.42
C SER A 638 31.61 36.82 -6.45
N VAL A 639 31.60 36.03 -7.52
CA VAL A 639 32.46 36.21 -8.69
C VAL A 639 31.58 36.46 -9.91
N ARG A 640 32.00 37.41 -10.77
CA ARG A 640 31.42 37.64 -12.10
C ARG A 640 32.55 37.60 -13.10
N CYS A 641 32.57 36.57 -13.94
CA CYS A 641 33.68 36.36 -14.85
C CYS A 641 33.64 37.34 -16.03
N LYS A 642 34.83 37.64 -16.55
CA LYS A 642 35.06 38.40 -17.79
C LYS A 642 35.73 37.48 -18.81
N GLN A 643 35.37 37.62 -20.08
CA GLN A 643 35.96 36.88 -21.21
C GLN A 643 37.32 37.46 -21.61
#